data_AF-A0A7X7P3L9-F1
#
_entry.id   AF-A0A7X7P3L9-F1
#
_cell.length_a   1.000
_cell.length_b   1.000
_cell.length_c   1.000
_cell.angle_alpha   90.00
_cell.angle_beta   90.00
_cell.angle_gamma   90.00
#
_symmetry.space_group_name_H-M   'P 1'
#
loop_
_entity.id
_entity.type
_entity.pdbx_description
1 polymer ?
#
loop_
_entity_poly.entity_id
_entity_poly.type
_entity_poly.pdbx_seq_one_letter_code
_entity_poly.pdbx_strand_id
1 'polypeptide(L)'
;MDPDTRPHAFHELWNRTHPTNQVDLASFEANHYAPDIMVCPQENGKPSLHLVLYGFLPRERFSTDPCYETPHPEELFDPKGNQPPPRPWDLPAIVVYAADGREIQPFGGDNGLVPPGRIDDINGDGLVERADHSNCHVPGISSVSVLEVVVVAPSPRPLLTVLFNWGADEWTYRFTDADRDDILEIELGPKTRRGMIPKITYSWDPESRVYVGPDGAPGNHFLRLDPVADVYDHFDRLQTEGLSFPPDPDYENPTRMPDCPWERRGMVKPAPEDLSRPYRYASLQDLSSEGILSFMGGGRNARDLEQSIILSNHVPDAFWSLPPKEAAFAFADANRYPIHRDLYALAIDDRDGLSPPDAGSIAVSQIHDKSYSDVDTHYFLRVDPERSCLAYSRPENGSGMFLSLGESQPTFDFRLCELDYPDARHIAHVLWWLDRLRSHRDNPPDNLGSSWSSADGQTSLDFRSADGSLVLHRDGTLWSDHIAERWQQEYTPEVFVNLADHLFYDPLRDRLGEAWSAQAPKRPAAFCRPDGSACLPSTPPDLPPLTPSLLNLFTPDQTHLSLAIARDAVRAAGETADSSLEAPLAALLSQIPDLPPKRTRQDIEAELQPLKDLLPSDPDWTESQPLKNRLHDELMDSYRDTGANDFHSLRSAIELSLRQIRSANDLDTLDAWARTKDPGADWAIRRLRHLDHGRYVETLEWWVHHSESHRARHAFNLLARENSARAGETAAEPSVTTRDDLAAAAFTQLARATDMPDGPPRIEALIRVALSTNSYSEERGRAIDLLAPSDQPLKYPNPEIDETLLRLMDPAMADRIVNWTLGKACLALARRGRTDTFDAMADTLTSLKDPAVYPYVLQALVQLAQLDPPRFHPRLADLLQPQFRHTNQSIPELLMAAWAADLRQLQPDIERIATSGPDDYESERAHSYGGHPSDVDDRFHLARQIASLWNEKDPATKARLLLAFGFHQASNLCVNPRPEQTFRMETELSRLAPTLSPDHHRQVTEFIKWLRSSQINPAYLDRDPRAAFLTRAAAILSPPPP
;
A
#
# COMPACT_ATOMS: atom_id res chain seq x y z
N MET A 1 21.61 45.20 24.20
CA MET A 1 22.13 45.41 22.83
C MET A 1 20.97 45.35 21.86
N ASP A 2 21.04 46.15 20.80
CA ASP A 2 20.11 46.12 19.66
C ASP A 2 20.15 44.73 19.00
N PRO A 3 19.00 44.03 18.76
CA PRO A 3 18.96 42.69 18.17
C PRO A 3 19.84 42.53 16.92
N ASP A 4 19.86 43.52 16.04
CA ASP A 4 20.62 43.51 14.78
C ASP A 4 22.15 43.50 14.99
N THR A 5 22.62 43.87 16.18
CA THR A 5 24.05 43.96 16.51
C THR A 5 24.57 42.76 17.32
N ARG A 6 23.68 41.91 17.83
CA ARG A 6 24.04 40.76 18.69
C ARG A 6 24.85 39.68 17.95
N PRO A 7 24.51 39.29 16.70
CA PRO A 7 25.29 38.28 15.97
C PRO A 7 26.74 38.71 15.74
N HIS A 8 26.94 39.98 15.34
CA HIS A 8 28.26 40.57 15.16
C HIS A 8 29.08 40.61 16.46
N ALA A 9 28.47 41.00 17.58
CA ALA A 9 29.14 41.03 18.88
C ALA A 9 29.51 39.62 19.37
N PHE A 10 28.63 38.64 19.13
CA PHE A 10 28.89 37.24 19.48
C PHE A 10 30.01 36.65 18.63
N HIS A 11 30.00 36.90 17.32
CA HIS A 11 31.06 36.51 16.39
C HIS A 11 32.43 37.05 16.79
N GLU A 12 32.49 38.32 17.19
CA GLU A 12 33.74 38.95 17.63
C GLU A 12 34.27 38.32 18.93
N LEU A 13 33.39 38.08 19.91
CA LEU A 13 33.76 37.40 21.16
C LEU A 13 34.24 35.97 20.90
N TRP A 14 33.54 35.22 20.07
CA TRP A 14 33.90 33.85 19.69
C TRP A 14 35.27 33.77 19.02
N ASN A 15 35.56 34.66 18.06
CA ASN A 15 36.84 34.68 17.36
C ASN A 15 38.02 35.08 18.26
N ARG A 16 37.76 35.88 19.32
CA ARG A 16 38.78 36.23 20.33
C ARG A 16 39.08 35.04 21.25
N THR A 17 38.10 34.21 21.56
CA THR A 17 38.27 33.03 22.41
C THR A 17 38.80 31.82 21.64
N HIS A 18 38.56 31.74 20.33
CA HIS A 18 38.97 30.65 19.44
C HIS A 18 39.93 31.10 18.31
N PRO A 19 41.14 31.59 18.61
CA PRO A 19 42.04 32.20 17.62
C PRO A 19 42.55 31.24 16.53
N THR A 20 42.44 29.93 16.74
CA THR A 20 42.84 28.89 15.77
C THR A 20 41.71 28.38 14.89
N ASN A 21 40.46 28.82 15.14
CA ASN A 21 39.26 28.35 14.46
C ASN A 21 38.35 29.53 14.08
N GLN A 22 38.94 30.54 13.45
CA GLN A 22 38.20 31.72 13.02
C GLN A 22 37.27 31.37 11.86
N VAL A 23 36.00 31.74 12.02
CA VAL A 23 34.95 31.54 11.03
C VAL A 23 34.53 32.91 10.53
N ASP A 24 34.22 33.07 9.25
CA ASP A 24 33.63 34.32 8.76
C ASP A 24 32.21 34.51 9.33
N LEU A 25 31.71 35.75 9.32
CA LEU A 25 30.43 36.05 9.96
C LEU A 25 29.26 35.26 9.35
N ALA A 26 29.24 35.07 8.03
CA ALA A 26 28.13 34.39 7.37
C ALA A 26 28.09 32.90 7.75
N SER A 27 29.25 32.23 7.74
CA SER A 27 29.39 30.85 8.19
C SER A 27 29.11 30.69 9.69
N PHE A 28 29.41 31.71 10.50
CA PHE A 28 29.12 31.73 11.93
C PHE A 28 27.62 31.85 12.19
N GLU A 29 26.94 32.80 11.56
CA GLU A 29 25.48 33.03 11.69
C GLU A 29 24.65 31.83 11.23
N ALA A 30 25.11 31.08 10.23
CA ALA A 30 24.46 29.85 9.80
C ALA A 30 24.40 28.77 10.89
N ASN A 31 25.40 28.72 11.77
CA ASN A 31 25.53 27.72 12.83
C ASN A 31 25.28 28.29 14.24
N HIS A 32 25.02 29.59 14.35
CA HIS A 32 24.84 30.34 15.60
C HIS A 32 23.75 31.41 15.46
N TYR A 33 22.57 30.99 14.99
CA TYR A 33 21.51 31.91 14.60
C TYR A 33 20.70 32.42 15.80
N ALA A 34 20.10 33.60 15.61
CA ALA A 34 19.21 34.28 16.56
C ALA A 34 19.76 34.38 18.02
N PRO A 35 21.01 34.82 18.24
CA PRO A 35 21.60 34.86 19.56
C PRO A 35 20.88 35.83 20.50
N ASP A 36 20.58 35.35 21.70
CA ASP A 36 20.04 36.15 22.81
C ASP A 36 21.03 36.19 23.98
N ILE A 37 21.01 37.32 24.72
CA ILE A 37 21.99 37.58 25.77
C ILE A 37 21.26 37.73 27.09
N MET A 38 21.63 36.89 28.06
CA MET A 38 21.10 36.93 29.40
C MET A 38 22.20 37.28 30.41
N VAL A 39 21.95 38.33 31.20
CA VAL A 39 22.87 38.77 32.25
C VAL A 39 22.50 38.04 33.53
N CYS A 40 23.45 37.28 34.08
CA CYS A 40 23.26 36.48 35.28
C CYS A 40 23.97 37.16 36.47
N PRO A 41 23.23 37.81 37.39
CA PRO A 41 23.79 38.38 38.61
C PRO A 41 24.49 37.30 39.44
N GLN A 42 25.47 37.72 40.25
CA GLN A 42 26.24 36.81 41.10
C GLN A 42 26.14 37.23 42.56
N GLU A 43 26.16 36.26 43.47
CA GLU A 43 26.10 36.51 44.91
C GLU A 43 27.20 37.48 45.38
N ASN A 44 26.89 38.25 46.42
CA ASN A 44 27.81 39.17 47.09
C ASN A 44 28.37 40.29 46.17
N GLY A 45 27.64 40.65 45.10
CA GLY A 45 28.02 41.74 44.19
C GLY A 45 29.24 41.42 43.32
N LYS A 46 29.54 40.13 43.11
CA LYS A 46 30.55 39.70 42.14
C LYS A 46 30.13 40.11 40.71
N PRO A 47 31.09 40.30 39.78
CA PRO A 47 30.77 40.64 38.40
C PRO A 47 29.83 39.60 37.76
N SER A 48 28.82 40.08 37.02
CA SER A 48 27.83 39.23 36.35
C SER A 48 28.47 38.32 35.30
N LEU A 49 27.85 37.16 35.09
CA LEU A 49 28.09 36.32 33.92
C LEU A 49 27.14 36.73 32.78
N HIS A 50 27.55 36.49 31.54
CA HIS A 50 26.77 36.76 30.35
C HIS A 50 26.58 35.46 29.59
N LEU A 51 25.35 34.96 29.55
CA LEU A 51 24.97 33.79 28.78
C LEU A 51 24.58 34.25 27.38
N VAL A 52 25.22 33.68 26.37
CA VAL A 52 24.78 33.78 24.97
C VAL A 52 24.10 32.48 24.62
N LEU A 53 22.80 32.59 24.37
CA LEU A 53 21.91 31.51 24.03
C LEU A 53 21.68 31.59 22.51
N TYR A 54 21.87 30.51 21.75
CA TYR A 54 21.78 30.54 20.27
C TYR A 54 21.29 29.22 19.67
N GLY A 55 20.75 29.25 18.45
CA GLY A 55 20.39 28.06 17.69
C GLY A 55 21.60 27.47 16.94
N PHE A 56 21.81 26.15 17.06
CA PHE A 56 23.02 25.48 16.55
C PHE A 56 22.76 24.24 15.67
N LEU A 57 21.52 23.73 15.65
CA LEU A 57 21.12 22.64 14.77
C LEU A 57 20.60 23.20 13.44
N PRO A 58 20.79 22.49 12.31
CA PRO A 58 20.22 22.88 11.02
C PRO A 58 18.71 23.06 11.15
N ARG A 59 18.16 24.15 10.60
CA ARG A 59 16.69 24.36 10.50
C ARG A 59 15.99 23.38 9.56
N GLU A 60 16.74 22.44 8.96
CA GLU A 60 16.18 21.41 8.09
C GLU A 60 15.58 20.28 8.93
N ARG A 61 14.33 20.45 9.38
CA ARG A 61 13.51 19.33 9.85
C ARG A 61 12.03 19.47 9.47
N PHE A 62 11.62 18.55 8.59
CA PHE A 62 10.28 17.97 8.44
C PHE A 62 9.12 18.88 8.01
N SER A 63 9.29 19.58 6.89
CA SER A 63 8.26 19.60 5.85
C SER A 63 8.97 19.41 4.52
N THR A 64 8.60 18.40 3.73
CA THR A 64 9.15 18.21 2.38
C THR A 64 8.60 19.25 1.39
N ASP A 65 7.69 20.12 1.82
CA ASP A 65 7.14 21.19 0.99
C ASP A 65 6.96 22.50 1.79
N PRO A 66 7.69 23.59 1.44
CA PRO A 66 7.57 24.88 2.11
C PRO A 66 6.16 25.50 2.00
N CYS A 67 5.27 25.00 1.12
CA CYS A 67 3.92 25.55 0.93
C CYS A 67 2.96 25.30 2.11
N TYR A 68 3.24 24.31 2.96
CA TYR A 68 2.38 23.92 4.09
C TYR A 68 3.00 24.18 5.46
N GLU A 69 4.22 24.75 5.49
CA GLU A 69 4.79 25.29 6.72
C GLU A 69 3.83 26.35 7.30
N THR A 70 3.61 26.29 8.61
CA THR A 70 2.81 27.30 9.30
C THR A 70 3.74 28.29 9.99
N PRO A 71 4.02 29.46 9.38
CA PRO A 71 4.75 30.51 10.07
C PRO A 71 3.89 31.03 11.24
N HIS A 72 4.50 31.18 12.41
CA HIS A 72 3.83 31.64 13.64
C HIS A 72 2.57 30.80 13.97
N PRO A 73 2.72 29.48 14.21
CA PRO A 73 1.58 28.59 14.49
C PRO A 73 0.77 29.05 15.72
N GLU A 74 1.41 29.71 16.69
CA GLU A 74 0.75 30.30 17.86
C GLU A 74 -0.35 31.30 17.50
N GLU A 75 -0.17 32.10 16.45
CA GLU A 75 -1.19 33.09 16.03
C GLU A 75 -2.43 32.42 15.45
N LEU A 76 -2.27 31.23 14.86
CA LEU A 76 -3.33 30.49 14.18
C LEU A 76 -4.03 29.48 15.09
N PHE A 77 -3.28 28.81 15.97
CA PHE A 77 -3.77 27.70 16.80
C PHE A 77 -3.96 28.04 18.29
N ASP A 78 -3.29 29.08 18.82
CA ASP A 78 -3.47 29.55 20.20
C ASP A 78 -3.47 31.09 20.34
N PRO A 79 -4.52 31.78 19.86
CA PRO A 79 -4.59 33.24 19.91
C PRO A 79 -4.79 33.81 21.34
N LYS A 80 -4.85 32.98 22.40
CA LYS A 80 -5.19 33.40 23.78
C LYS A 80 -4.39 32.75 24.93
N GLY A 81 -3.36 31.95 24.68
CA GLY A 81 -2.60 31.25 25.72
C GLY A 81 -1.61 32.13 26.48
N ASN A 82 -1.64 32.03 27.82
CA ASN A 82 -0.76 32.70 28.81
C ASN A 82 0.73 32.29 28.75
N GLN A 83 1.28 31.95 27.59
CA GLN A 83 2.71 31.65 27.44
C GLN A 83 3.38 32.71 26.58
N PRO A 84 4.57 33.22 26.97
CA PRO A 84 5.37 34.03 26.08
C PRO A 84 5.65 33.24 24.79
N PRO A 85 5.74 33.90 23.63
CA PRO A 85 5.99 33.22 22.36
C PRO A 85 7.18 32.27 22.51
N PRO A 86 7.12 31.05 21.95
CA PRO A 86 8.26 30.16 21.98
C PRO A 86 9.48 30.89 21.42
N ARG A 87 10.61 30.78 22.13
CA ARG A 87 11.88 31.32 21.64
C ARG A 87 12.19 30.63 20.29
N PRO A 88 12.79 31.29 19.29
CA PRO A 88 12.81 30.84 17.89
C PRO A 88 13.70 29.62 17.59
N TRP A 89 14.01 28.78 18.58
CA TRP A 89 15.03 27.73 18.50
C TRP A 89 14.49 26.44 19.13
N ASP A 90 14.61 25.30 18.42
CA ASP A 90 14.14 23.99 18.90
C ASP A 90 14.96 23.45 20.08
N LEU A 91 16.28 23.70 20.06
CA LEU A 91 17.25 23.35 21.09
C LEU A 91 18.34 24.44 21.17
N PRO A 92 18.34 25.32 22.18
CA PRO A 92 19.37 26.34 22.35
C PRO A 92 20.71 25.73 22.81
N ALA A 93 21.81 26.21 22.23
CA ALA A 93 23.13 26.08 22.81
C ALA A 93 23.45 27.27 23.73
N ILE A 94 24.33 27.04 24.71
CA ILE A 94 24.69 27.96 25.79
C ILE A 94 26.20 28.19 25.74
N VAL A 95 26.63 29.46 25.61
CA VAL A 95 28.02 29.87 25.84
C VAL A 95 28.05 30.91 26.94
N VAL A 96 29.00 30.79 27.87
CA VAL A 96 29.08 31.64 29.07
C VAL A 96 30.33 32.49 29.04
N TYR A 97 30.17 33.81 29.16
CA TYR A 97 31.26 34.77 29.27
C TYR A 97 31.30 35.43 30.64
N ALA A 98 32.51 35.54 31.21
CA ALA A 98 32.76 36.38 32.37
C ALA A 98 32.72 37.87 31.98
N ALA A 99 32.61 38.77 32.97
CA ALA A 99 32.54 40.22 32.74
C ALA A 99 33.76 40.82 32.01
N ASP A 100 34.90 40.12 31.97
CA ASP A 100 36.11 40.49 31.22
C ASP A 100 36.12 40.00 29.77
N GLY A 101 35.05 39.31 29.33
CA GLY A 101 34.92 38.75 27.98
C GLY A 101 35.58 37.38 27.80
N ARG A 102 36.11 36.77 28.88
CA ARG A 102 36.65 35.41 28.83
C ARG A 102 35.53 34.38 28.88
N GLU A 103 35.54 33.45 27.94
CA GLU A 103 34.64 32.29 27.96
C GLU A 103 35.00 31.35 29.12
N ILE A 104 33.96 30.87 29.81
CA ILE A 104 34.06 29.89 30.90
C ILE A 104 33.09 28.75 30.65
N GLN A 105 33.36 27.58 31.23
CA GLN A 105 32.55 26.38 31.05
C GLN A 105 32.00 25.90 32.39
N PRO A 106 30.99 26.59 32.95
CA PRO A 106 30.44 26.22 34.25
C PRO A 106 29.75 24.83 34.22
N PHE A 107 29.29 24.37 33.06
CA PHE A 107 28.53 23.13 32.88
C PHE A 107 29.34 21.95 32.30
N GLY A 108 30.68 22.03 32.31
CA GLY A 108 31.55 20.88 31.99
C GLY A 108 31.45 20.29 30.57
N GLY A 109 30.66 20.89 29.67
CA GLY A 109 30.39 20.41 28.31
C GLY A 109 28.91 20.22 27.99
N ASP A 110 28.04 20.22 29.00
CA ASP A 110 26.59 20.21 28.82
C ASP A 110 26.09 21.62 28.50
N ASN A 111 26.23 22.01 27.24
CA ASN A 111 25.95 23.36 26.76
C ASN A 111 24.65 23.43 25.94
N GLY A 112 23.73 22.47 26.09
CA GLY A 112 22.40 22.52 25.46
C GLY A 112 21.32 22.73 26.51
N LEU A 113 20.26 23.46 26.20
CA LEU A 113 19.02 23.42 27.00
C LEU A 113 18.04 22.50 26.28
N VAL A 114 17.58 21.44 26.94
CA VAL A 114 16.59 20.54 26.36
C VAL A 114 15.18 20.97 26.82
N PRO A 115 14.24 21.31 25.91
CA PRO A 115 12.84 21.55 26.28
C PRO A 115 12.25 20.39 27.10
N PRO A 116 11.44 20.66 28.14
CA PRO A 116 10.89 21.95 28.57
C PRO A 116 11.81 22.76 29.52
N GLY A 117 13.11 22.48 29.52
CA GLY A 117 14.12 23.18 30.33
C GLY A 117 14.09 24.70 30.19
N ARG A 118 14.47 25.39 31.27
CA ARG A 118 14.42 26.85 31.39
C ARG A 118 15.73 27.41 31.94
N ILE A 119 16.00 28.67 31.56
CA ILE A 119 17.02 29.48 32.21
C ILE A 119 16.40 30.85 32.50
N ASP A 120 16.18 31.13 33.77
CA ASP A 120 15.55 32.34 34.31
C ASP A 120 15.78 32.42 35.83
N ASP A 121 15.33 33.49 36.48
CA ASP A 121 15.17 33.56 37.94
C ASP A 121 13.89 32.78 38.34
N ILE A 122 14.02 31.46 38.50
CA ILE A 122 12.84 30.58 38.69
C ILE A 122 12.36 30.54 40.14
N ASN A 123 13.21 30.94 41.08
CA ASN A 123 12.92 30.92 42.51
C ASN A 123 12.68 32.32 43.13
N GLY A 124 12.84 33.38 42.32
CA GLY A 124 12.62 34.77 42.72
C GLY A 124 13.69 35.35 43.65
N ASP A 125 14.87 34.71 43.76
CA ASP A 125 15.96 35.14 44.65
C ASP A 125 16.91 36.19 44.02
N GLY A 126 16.66 36.55 42.75
CA GLY A 126 17.43 37.53 41.99
C GLY A 126 18.71 36.98 41.37
N LEU A 127 18.98 35.68 41.53
CA LEU A 127 19.96 34.94 40.75
C LEU A 127 19.26 34.26 39.56
N VAL A 128 20.06 33.67 38.68
CA VAL A 128 19.52 32.97 37.51
C VAL A 128 19.88 31.51 37.64
N GLU A 129 18.88 30.64 37.47
CA GLU A 129 19.04 29.20 37.45
C GLU A 129 19.00 28.65 36.04
N ARG A 130 19.73 27.55 35.82
CA ARG A 130 19.48 26.61 34.74
C ARG A 130 18.71 25.44 35.33
N ALA A 131 17.56 25.12 34.76
CA ALA A 131 16.72 24.01 35.18
C ALA A 131 16.31 23.16 33.97
N ASP A 132 16.97 22.03 33.80
CA ASP A 132 16.75 21.11 32.68
C ASP A 132 17.25 19.71 33.01
N HIS A 133 17.00 18.76 32.10
CA HIS A 133 17.45 17.40 32.26
C HIS A 133 18.63 17.07 31.35
N SER A 134 19.50 16.19 31.83
CA SER A 134 20.56 15.57 31.05
C SER A 134 20.22 14.11 30.83
N ASN A 135 20.45 13.62 29.61
CA ASN A 135 20.37 12.19 29.29
C ASN A 135 21.75 11.57 29.47
N CYS A 136 21.87 10.67 30.44
CA CYS A 136 23.14 10.08 30.84
C CYS A 136 23.32 8.70 30.18
N HIS A 137 24.54 8.39 29.75
CA HIS A 137 24.88 7.04 29.31
C HIS A 137 25.35 6.19 30.49
N VAL A 138 24.65 5.09 30.76
CA VAL A 138 25.06 4.06 31.72
C VAL A 138 25.11 2.70 31.00
N PRO A 139 26.26 2.00 30.96
CA PRO A 139 26.40 0.75 30.23
C PRO A 139 25.34 -0.29 30.65
N GLY A 140 24.59 -0.82 29.67
CA GLY A 140 23.55 -1.83 29.90
C GLY A 140 22.18 -1.28 30.31
N ILE A 141 22.01 0.05 30.38
CA ILE A 141 20.72 0.70 30.69
C ILE A 141 20.35 1.60 29.51
N SER A 142 19.14 1.39 28.98
CA SER A 142 18.71 2.00 27.70
C SER A 142 18.39 3.49 27.77
N SER A 143 17.86 3.98 28.89
CA SER A 143 17.53 5.40 29.08
C SER A 143 17.79 5.81 30.52
N VAL A 144 18.47 6.93 30.74
CA VAL A 144 18.70 7.52 32.07
C VAL A 144 18.53 9.03 31.95
N SER A 145 17.54 9.58 32.65
CA SER A 145 17.27 11.03 32.62
C SER A 145 17.32 11.61 34.04
N VAL A 146 18.13 12.65 34.21
CA VAL A 146 18.31 13.35 35.48
C VAL A 146 17.94 14.81 35.28
N LEU A 147 16.97 15.30 36.06
CA LEU A 147 16.61 16.71 36.14
C LEU A 147 17.52 17.40 37.16
N GLU A 148 18.19 18.48 36.73
CA GLU A 148 19.02 19.30 37.58
C GLU A 148 18.54 20.75 37.58
N VAL A 149 18.57 21.37 38.76
CA VAL A 149 18.36 22.80 38.93
C VAL A 149 19.63 23.37 39.55
N VAL A 150 20.31 24.26 38.85
CA VAL A 150 21.60 24.80 39.28
C VAL A 150 21.61 26.33 39.16
N VAL A 151 22.18 27.02 40.15
CA VAL A 151 22.45 28.45 40.04
C VAL A 151 23.58 28.67 39.04
N VAL A 152 23.37 29.58 38.08
CA VAL A 152 24.37 29.96 37.08
C VAL A 152 25.49 30.75 37.74
N ALA A 153 26.63 30.11 37.97
CA ALA A 153 27.83 30.70 38.56
C ALA A 153 29.10 30.06 37.99
N PRO A 154 30.31 30.64 38.16
CA PRO A 154 31.56 30.01 37.69
C PRO A 154 31.79 28.60 38.24
N SER A 155 31.20 28.31 39.39
CA SER A 155 31.04 26.97 39.94
C SER A 155 29.56 26.83 40.31
N PRO A 156 28.75 26.16 39.47
CA PRO A 156 27.31 26.04 39.70
C PRO A 156 27.00 25.43 41.07
N ARG A 157 25.94 25.93 41.70
CA ARG A 157 25.41 25.39 42.95
C ARG A 157 24.11 24.66 42.66
N PRO A 158 24.04 23.33 42.84
CA PRO A 158 22.82 22.58 42.62
C PRO A 158 21.81 22.83 43.75
N LEU A 159 20.56 23.03 43.34
CA LEU A 159 19.38 23.29 44.17
C LEU A 159 18.43 22.07 44.19
N LEU A 160 18.49 21.23 43.15
CA LEU A 160 17.73 19.99 43.00
C LEU A 160 18.42 19.06 42.00
N THR A 161 18.45 17.76 42.30
CA THR A 161 18.88 16.69 41.37
C THR A 161 17.93 15.50 41.53
N VAL A 162 17.24 15.11 40.46
CA VAL A 162 16.23 14.03 40.47
C VAL A 162 16.45 13.09 39.30
N LEU A 163 16.72 11.82 39.58
CA LEU A 163 16.67 10.74 38.60
C LEU A 163 15.21 10.33 38.39
N PHE A 164 14.67 10.51 37.19
CA PHE A 164 13.25 10.23 36.90
C PHE A 164 13.01 9.23 35.77
N ASN A 165 14.05 8.80 35.05
CA ASN A 165 14.00 7.67 34.12
C ASN A 165 15.22 6.78 34.33
N TRP A 166 15.03 5.46 34.42
CA TRP A 166 16.09 4.46 34.59
C TRP A 166 15.69 3.14 33.89
N GLY A 167 16.22 2.94 32.68
CA GLY A 167 15.91 1.85 31.77
C GLY A 167 14.80 2.18 30.76
N ALA A 168 13.75 2.88 31.17
CA ALA A 168 12.64 3.27 30.31
C ALA A 168 12.44 4.80 30.31
N ASP A 169 12.04 5.35 29.17
CA ASP A 169 11.78 6.79 28.98
C ASP A 169 10.29 7.11 29.16
N GLU A 170 9.77 6.91 30.37
CA GLU A 170 8.33 6.98 30.65
C GLU A 170 7.90 8.31 31.26
N TRP A 171 8.76 8.99 32.02
CA TRP A 171 8.44 10.23 32.74
C TRP A 171 9.05 11.46 32.06
N THR A 172 8.44 12.62 32.33
CA THR A 172 8.93 13.96 31.95
C THR A 172 8.68 14.94 33.10
N TYR A 173 8.98 16.22 32.90
CA TYR A 173 8.78 17.29 33.88
C TYR A 173 8.18 18.54 33.25
N ARG A 174 7.65 19.45 34.07
CA ARG A 174 7.26 20.82 33.68
C ARG A 174 7.45 21.80 34.82
N PHE A 175 7.53 23.07 34.47
CA PHE A 175 7.51 24.19 35.42
C PHE A 175 6.12 24.83 35.43
N THR A 176 5.57 25.06 36.61
CA THR A 176 4.25 25.69 36.79
C THR A 176 4.32 26.75 37.88
N ASP A 177 3.42 27.73 37.83
CA ASP A 177 3.17 28.69 38.90
C ASP A 177 1.71 28.48 39.31
N ALA A 178 1.47 27.42 40.08
CA ALA A 178 0.12 26.95 40.35
C ALA A 178 -0.63 27.87 41.31
N ASP A 179 0.09 28.54 42.22
CA ASP A 179 -0.46 29.41 43.26
C ASP A 179 -0.36 30.91 42.94
N ARG A 180 0.30 31.29 41.84
CA ARG A 180 0.43 32.65 41.30
C ARG A 180 1.26 33.57 42.19
N ASP A 181 2.33 33.02 42.76
CA ASP A 181 3.29 33.77 43.58
C ASP A 181 4.56 34.21 42.81
N ASP A 182 4.58 33.99 41.49
CA ASP A 182 5.70 34.22 40.58
C ASP A 182 6.95 33.35 40.88
N ILE A 183 6.81 32.29 41.70
CA ILE A 183 7.84 31.27 41.99
C ILE A 183 7.44 29.96 41.31
N LEU A 184 8.34 29.39 40.50
CA LEU A 184 7.99 28.18 39.74
C LEU A 184 8.14 26.91 40.58
N GLU A 185 7.09 26.09 40.64
CA GLU A 185 7.15 24.71 41.08
C GLU A 185 7.56 23.76 39.94
N ILE A 186 8.18 22.65 40.33
CA ILE A 186 8.70 21.64 39.41
C ILE A 186 7.88 20.37 39.56
N GLU A 187 7.10 20.06 38.55
CA GLU A 187 6.28 18.86 38.53
C GLU A 187 6.91 17.78 37.64
N LEU A 188 6.87 16.52 38.08
CA LEU A 188 7.28 15.37 37.26
C LEU A 188 6.21 14.29 37.27
N GLY A 189 6.17 13.49 36.20
CA GLY A 189 5.22 12.40 36.06
C GLY A 189 5.26 11.72 34.69
N PRO A 190 4.44 10.68 34.49
CA PRO A 190 4.42 9.92 33.25
C PRO A 190 3.97 10.76 32.06
N LYS A 191 4.62 10.50 30.91
CA LYS A 191 4.24 11.01 29.60
C LYS A 191 2.93 10.36 29.17
N THR A 192 2.07 11.16 28.55
CA THR A 192 0.81 10.73 27.95
C THR A 192 0.69 11.35 26.57
N ARG A 193 -0.27 10.91 25.77
CA ARG A 193 -0.57 11.55 24.48
C ARG A 193 -0.98 13.02 24.61
N ARG A 194 -1.45 13.46 25.78
CA ARG A 194 -1.93 14.83 26.07
C ARG A 194 -0.95 15.68 26.86
N GLY A 195 0.30 15.23 27.03
CA GLY A 195 1.32 15.91 27.84
C GLY A 195 1.74 15.05 29.04
N MET A 196 1.71 15.60 30.24
CA MET A 196 2.19 14.93 31.46
C MET A 196 1.11 14.92 32.54
N ILE A 197 0.97 13.79 33.25
CA ILE A 197 0.17 13.72 34.48
C ILE A 197 1.11 13.98 35.67
N PRO A 198 1.00 15.11 36.39
CA PRO A 198 1.88 15.39 37.52
C PRO A 198 1.64 14.40 38.67
N LYS A 199 2.70 13.72 39.11
CA LYS A 199 2.68 12.79 40.26
C LYS A 199 3.54 13.27 41.42
N ILE A 200 4.55 14.08 41.13
CA ILE A 200 5.40 14.71 42.14
C ILE A 200 5.56 16.20 41.85
N THR A 201 5.70 16.98 42.92
CA THR A 201 5.91 18.43 42.86
C THR A 201 7.03 18.77 43.84
N TYR A 202 7.98 19.59 43.39
CA TYR A 202 8.99 20.22 44.22
C TYR A 202 8.74 21.73 44.26
N SER A 203 8.74 22.30 45.46
CA SER A 203 8.52 23.73 45.69
C SER A 203 9.76 24.36 46.30
N TRP A 204 9.98 25.64 46.05
CA TRP A 204 11.11 26.38 46.60
C TRP A 204 10.96 26.58 48.11
N ASP A 205 12.01 26.30 48.88
CA ASP A 205 12.08 26.66 50.30
C ASP A 205 13.09 27.81 50.51
N PRO A 206 12.64 29.02 50.85
CA PRO A 206 13.52 30.17 51.04
C PRO A 206 14.41 30.04 52.29
N GLU A 207 14.06 29.21 53.29
CA GLU A 207 14.89 29.02 54.48
C GLU A 207 16.12 28.16 54.18
N SER A 208 15.92 27.04 53.50
CA SER A 208 17.00 26.12 53.14
C SER A 208 17.68 26.45 51.80
N ARG A 209 17.11 27.38 51.01
CA ARG A 209 17.60 27.81 49.69
C ARG A 209 17.80 26.63 48.73
N VAL A 210 16.86 25.68 48.76
CA VAL A 210 16.77 24.49 47.87
C VAL A 210 15.31 24.16 47.56
N TYR A 211 15.08 23.36 46.51
CA TYR A 211 13.75 22.81 46.26
C TYR A 211 13.47 21.60 47.17
N VAL A 212 12.25 21.55 47.72
CA VAL A 212 11.80 20.52 48.66
C VAL A 212 10.63 19.75 48.07
N GLY A 213 10.68 18.43 48.19
CA GLY A 213 9.69 17.49 47.66
C GLY A 213 10.01 16.07 48.12
N PRO A 214 9.35 15.03 47.57
CA PRO A 214 9.54 13.65 47.98
C PRO A 214 10.93 13.11 47.58
N ASP A 215 11.55 12.27 48.42
CA ASP A 215 12.89 11.72 48.13
C ASP A 215 12.86 10.51 47.17
N GLY A 216 11.71 9.82 47.06
CA GLY A 216 11.60 8.54 46.35
C GLY A 216 12.17 7.37 47.16
N ALA A 217 11.69 6.16 46.88
CA ALA A 217 12.11 4.91 47.52
C ALA A 217 12.16 3.77 46.50
N PRO A 218 12.83 2.64 46.80
CA PRO A 218 12.79 1.45 45.95
C PRO A 218 11.34 1.04 45.65
N GLY A 219 10.98 1.00 44.36
CA GLY A 219 9.61 0.77 43.88
C GLY A 219 8.85 2.03 43.45
N ASN A 220 9.44 3.21 43.55
CA ASN A 220 8.98 4.41 42.84
C ASN A 220 9.67 4.54 41.47
N HIS A 221 9.08 5.34 40.57
CA HIS A 221 9.64 5.63 39.24
C HIS A 221 10.65 6.80 39.26
N PHE A 222 11.01 7.32 40.45
CA PHE A 222 11.95 8.42 40.58
C PHE A 222 12.77 8.27 41.86
N LEU A 223 13.91 8.94 41.91
CA LEU A 223 14.79 9.01 43.08
C LEU A 223 15.47 10.39 43.14
N ARG A 224 15.35 11.08 44.27
CA ARG A 224 16.12 12.29 44.54
C ARG A 224 17.56 11.90 44.86
N LEU A 225 18.51 12.51 44.17
CA LEU A 225 19.94 12.27 44.38
C LEU A 225 20.54 13.33 45.31
N ASP A 226 21.72 13.04 45.87
CA ASP A 226 22.47 14.06 46.60
C ASP A 226 23.03 15.06 45.58
N PRO A 227 22.59 16.33 45.60
CA PRO A 227 23.00 17.31 44.60
C PRO A 227 24.51 17.62 44.66
N VAL A 228 25.21 17.30 45.75
CA VAL A 228 26.64 17.63 45.92
C VAL A 228 27.58 16.51 45.45
N ALA A 229 27.07 15.30 45.25
CA ALA A 229 27.85 14.16 44.78
C ALA A 229 27.89 14.08 43.25
N ASP A 230 28.92 13.42 42.69
CA ASP A 230 28.96 13.13 41.26
C ASP A 230 27.80 12.18 40.89
N VAL A 231 27.03 12.54 39.86
CA VAL A 231 25.88 11.75 39.41
C VAL A 231 26.30 10.34 38.98
N TYR A 232 27.52 10.19 38.44
CA TYR A 232 28.04 8.90 38.01
C TYR A 232 28.41 8.00 39.19
N ASP A 233 28.87 8.56 40.32
CA ASP A 233 29.07 7.79 41.57
C ASP A 233 27.73 7.21 42.07
N HIS A 234 26.63 7.96 41.89
CA HIS A 234 25.30 7.44 42.17
C HIS A 234 24.90 6.32 41.22
N PHE A 235 25.15 6.45 39.92
CA PHE A 235 24.80 5.42 38.93
C PHE A 235 25.54 4.10 39.18
N ASP A 236 26.85 4.14 39.47
CA ASP A 236 27.64 2.95 39.77
C ASP A 236 27.09 2.20 41.01
N ARG A 237 26.71 2.95 42.04
CA ARG A 237 26.06 2.39 43.23
C ARG A 237 24.70 1.78 42.91
N LEU A 238 23.82 2.52 42.23
CA LEU A 238 22.45 2.09 41.91
C LEU A 238 22.44 0.88 40.96
N GLN A 239 23.39 0.81 40.02
CA GLN A 239 23.60 -0.35 39.16
C GLN A 239 24.07 -1.56 39.96
N THR A 240 25.00 -1.38 40.90
CA THR A 240 25.47 -2.44 41.80
C THR A 240 24.34 -2.95 42.72
N GLU A 241 23.46 -2.05 43.16
CA GLU A 241 22.29 -2.36 43.99
C GLU A 241 21.13 -2.97 43.18
N GLY A 242 21.21 -2.98 41.85
CA GLY A 242 20.20 -3.57 40.97
C GLY A 242 18.90 -2.77 40.91
N LEU A 243 18.97 -1.44 40.98
CA LEU A 243 17.81 -0.57 40.87
C LEU A 243 17.06 -0.82 39.55
N SER A 244 15.72 -0.90 39.65
CA SER A 244 14.80 -0.89 38.51
C SER A 244 13.58 -0.08 38.89
N PHE A 245 13.17 0.83 38.00
CA PHE A 245 11.89 1.52 38.13
C PHE A 245 10.76 0.63 37.61
N PRO A 246 9.63 0.51 38.34
CA PRO A 246 8.47 -0.19 37.81
C PRO A 246 7.84 0.62 36.66
N PRO A 247 7.27 -0.04 35.64
CA PRO A 247 6.49 0.64 34.61
C PRO A 247 5.35 1.45 35.22
N ASP A 248 5.18 2.69 34.77
CA ASP A 248 4.07 3.53 35.24
C ASP A 248 2.78 3.17 34.49
N PRO A 249 1.67 2.82 35.19
CA PRO A 249 0.43 2.43 34.55
C PRO A 249 -0.26 3.55 33.75
N ASP A 250 0.07 4.81 34.03
CA ASP A 250 -0.49 5.97 33.33
C ASP A 250 0.40 6.43 32.16
N TYR A 251 1.54 5.77 31.91
CA TYR A 251 2.39 6.05 30.76
C TYR A 251 1.72 5.61 29.46
N GLU A 252 1.60 6.55 28.52
CA GLU A 252 1.25 6.25 27.13
C GLU A 252 2.38 6.73 26.24
N ASN A 253 2.92 5.85 25.40
CA ASN A 253 3.94 6.24 24.43
C ASN A 253 3.36 7.32 23.48
N PRO A 254 3.81 8.59 23.57
CA PRO A 254 3.23 9.69 22.81
C PRO A 254 3.64 9.67 21.33
N THR A 255 4.65 8.86 20.96
CA THR A 255 5.14 8.73 19.58
C THR A 255 4.55 7.51 18.86
N ARG A 256 3.92 6.57 19.60
CA ARG A 256 3.31 5.38 18.99
C ARG A 256 1.96 5.73 18.36
N MET A 257 1.93 5.75 17.02
CA MET A 257 0.68 5.66 16.25
C MET A 257 0.05 4.28 16.44
N PRO A 258 -1.29 4.17 16.51
CA PRO A 258 -1.95 2.89 16.62
C PRO A 258 -1.89 2.12 15.30
N ASP A 259 -1.53 0.84 15.40
CA ASP A 259 -1.26 -0.01 14.26
C ASP A 259 -2.54 -0.58 13.62
N CYS A 260 -3.69 -0.53 14.31
CA CYS A 260 -4.96 -1.08 13.83
C CYS A 260 -6.15 -0.10 13.92
N PRO A 261 -7.19 -0.25 13.07
CA PRO A 261 -8.34 0.65 13.03
C PRO A 261 -9.11 0.76 14.36
N TRP A 262 -9.15 -0.32 15.15
CA TRP A 262 -9.79 -0.36 16.46
C TRP A 262 -9.19 0.66 17.41
N GLU A 263 -7.87 0.63 17.59
CA GLU A 263 -7.17 1.55 18.49
C GLU A 263 -7.27 3.00 17.99
N ARG A 264 -7.24 3.22 16.66
CA ARG A 264 -7.44 4.57 16.07
C ARG A 264 -8.83 5.13 16.38
N ARG A 265 -9.85 4.28 16.52
CA ARG A 265 -11.20 4.64 17.01
C ARG A 265 -11.31 4.75 18.53
N GLY A 266 -10.25 4.48 19.28
CA GLY A 266 -10.30 4.40 20.75
C GLY A 266 -11.03 3.15 21.25
N MET A 267 -11.05 2.08 20.45
CA MET A 267 -11.66 0.80 20.77
C MET A 267 -10.60 -0.30 20.95
N VAL A 268 -10.94 -1.35 21.69
CA VAL A 268 -10.07 -2.53 21.87
C VAL A 268 -10.37 -3.54 20.77
N LYS A 269 -9.34 -4.03 20.05
CA LYS A 269 -9.51 -5.13 19.07
C LYS A 269 -9.98 -6.38 19.82
N PRO A 270 -11.08 -7.04 19.41
CA PRO A 270 -11.54 -8.28 20.05
C PRO A 270 -10.48 -9.37 19.95
N ALA A 271 -10.31 -10.17 21.02
CA ALA A 271 -9.43 -11.33 20.97
C ALA A 271 -10.04 -12.43 20.07
N PRO A 272 -9.22 -13.31 19.44
CA PRO A 272 -9.73 -14.41 18.60
C PRO A 272 -10.79 -15.30 19.28
N GLU A 273 -10.66 -15.49 20.59
CA GLU A 273 -11.59 -16.25 21.43
C GLU A 273 -12.95 -15.56 21.64
N ASP A 274 -13.01 -14.24 21.56
CA ASP A 274 -14.25 -13.47 21.64
C ASP A 274 -15.00 -13.43 20.30
N LEU A 275 -14.28 -13.63 19.19
CA LEU A 275 -14.84 -13.61 17.83
C LEU A 275 -15.74 -14.83 17.55
N SER A 276 -15.46 -15.96 18.22
CA SER A 276 -16.06 -17.23 17.82
C SER A 276 -16.16 -18.25 18.95
N ARG A 277 -17.28 -19.00 18.95
CA ARG A 277 -17.53 -20.03 19.95
C ARG A 277 -17.00 -21.39 19.50
N PRO A 278 -16.65 -22.28 20.46
CA PRO A 278 -16.18 -23.61 20.12
C PRO A 278 -17.24 -24.47 19.46
N TYR A 279 -16.84 -25.18 18.40
CA TYR A 279 -17.66 -26.20 17.79
C TYR A 279 -18.07 -27.26 18.80
N ARG A 280 -19.36 -27.60 18.76
CA ARG A 280 -19.93 -28.75 19.45
C ARG A 280 -20.85 -29.46 18.48
N TYR A 281 -20.65 -30.76 18.31
CA TYR A 281 -21.51 -31.54 17.44
C TYR A 281 -22.95 -31.50 17.94
N ALA A 282 -23.85 -31.09 17.04
CA ALA A 282 -25.28 -31.30 17.11
C ALA A 282 -25.73 -31.79 15.73
N SER A 283 -26.66 -32.75 15.68
CA SER A 283 -27.20 -33.19 14.39
C SER A 283 -27.91 -32.03 13.69
N LEU A 284 -27.70 -31.93 12.38
CA LEU A 284 -28.23 -30.84 11.55
C LEU A 284 -29.50 -31.27 10.79
N GLN A 285 -30.08 -32.42 11.16
CA GLN A 285 -31.23 -33.03 10.48
C GLN A 285 -32.45 -32.10 10.40
N ASP A 286 -32.65 -31.30 11.45
CA ASP A 286 -33.80 -30.40 11.62
C ASP A 286 -33.61 -29.04 10.92
N LEU A 287 -32.45 -28.80 10.29
CA LEU A 287 -32.22 -27.58 9.51
C LEU A 287 -32.95 -27.61 8.17
N SER A 288 -33.47 -26.45 7.77
CA SER A 288 -34.01 -26.22 6.43
C SER A 288 -32.92 -26.31 5.36
N SER A 289 -33.32 -26.33 4.09
CA SER A 289 -32.40 -26.24 2.95
C SER A 289 -31.49 -25.00 3.02
N GLU A 290 -32.07 -23.85 3.36
CA GLU A 290 -31.35 -22.58 3.60
C GLU A 290 -30.38 -22.72 4.77
N GLY A 291 -30.82 -23.32 5.88
CA GLY A 291 -30.00 -23.55 7.06
C GLY A 291 -28.78 -24.42 6.77
N ILE A 292 -28.94 -25.52 6.02
CA ILE A 292 -27.83 -26.39 5.59
C ILE A 292 -26.87 -25.65 4.66
N LEU A 293 -27.38 -24.91 3.68
CA LEU A 293 -26.54 -24.17 2.74
C LEU A 293 -25.73 -23.08 3.45
N SER A 294 -26.35 -22.34 4.37
CA SER A 294 -25.70 -21.30 5.19
C SER A 294 -24.66 -21.91 6.13
N PHE A 295 -25.00 -23.00 6.82
CA PHE A 295 -24.09 -23.69 7.74
C PHE A 295 -22.85 -24.24 7.03
N MET A 296 -22.96 -24.65 5.76
CA MET A 296 -21.82 -25.09 4.95
C MET A 296 -21.14 -23.98 4.16
N GLY A 297 -21.54 -22.72 4.34
CA GLY A 297 -20.96 -21.55 3.67
C GLY A 297 -19.80 -20.90 4.42
N GLY A 298 -19.29 -19.83 3.82
CA GLY A 298 -18.14 -19.06 4.30
C GLY A 298 -18.40 -18.18 5.53
N GLY A 299 -19.63 -18.03 6.02
CA GLY A 299 -19.93 -17.30 7.26
C GLY A 299 -19.48 -15.82 7.26
N ARG A 300 -19.30 -15.25 8.46
CA ARG A 300 -18.72 -13.91 8.67
C ARG A 300 -17.24 -14.05 8.94
N ASN A 301 -16.41 -13.09 8.52
CA ASN A 301 -14.98 -13.14 8.86
C ASN A 301 -14.53 -11.89 9.65
N ALA A 302 -13.43 -12.02 10.38
CA ALA A 302 -12.86 -10.97 11.22
C ALA A 302 -12.42 -9.74 10.41
N ARG A 303 -12.05 -9.92 9.13
CA ARG A 303 -11.74 -8.83 8.22
C ARG A 303 -12.99 -8.00 7.90
N ASP A 304 -14.16 -8.61 7.72
CA ASP A 304 -15.44 -7.88 7.54
C ASP A 304 -15.75 -7.05 8.78
N LEU A 305 -15.48 -7.61 9.97
CA LEU A 305 -15.65 -6.90 11.24
C LEU A 305 -14.70 -5.71 11.35
N GLU A 306 -13.41 -5.89 11.02
CA GLU A 306 -12.44 -4.81 10.99
C GLU A 306 -12.81 -3.73 9.97
N GLN A 307 -13.22 -4.11 8.75
CA GLN A 307 -13.71 -3.19 7.72
C GLN A 307 -14.91 -2.36 8.19
N SER A 308 -15.78 -2.92 9.03
CA SER A 308 -16.91 -2.18 9.60
C SER A 308 -16.49 -1.07 10.58
N ILE A 309 -15.27 -1.13 11.11
CA ILE A 309 -14.70 -0.13 12.01
C ILE A 309 -13.83 0.89 11.27
N ILE A 310 -13.33 0.56 10.07
CA ILE A 310 -12.56 1.51 9.26
C ILE A 310 -13.41 2.78 8.99
N LEU A 311 -12.80 3.95 9.14
CA LEU A 311 -13.43 5.23 8.84
C LEU A 311 -13.41 5.45 7.31
N SER A 312 -14.52 5.14 6.66
CA SER A 312 -14.70 5.42 5.24
C SER A 312 -14.67 6.92 4.94
N ASN A 313 -14.15 7.26 3.76
CA ASN A 313 -14.22 8.62 3.24
C ASN A 313 -15.67 9.09 3.19
N HIS A 314 -15.93 10.29 3.70
CA HIS A 314 -17.28 10.84 3.62
C HIS A 314 -17.28 12.36 3.59
N VAL A 315 -18.32 12.90 2.94
CA VAL A 315 -18.66 14.32 2.98
C VAL A 315 -19.73 14.55 4.05
N PRO A 316 -19.59 15.57 4.91
CA PRO A 316 -20.62 15.90 5.90
C PRO A 316 -22.00 16.15 5.28
N ASP A 317 -23.07 15.73 5.95
CA ASP A 317 -24.46 15.91 5.45
C ASP A 317 -24.80 17.39 5.13
N ALA A 318 -24.24 18.32 5.90
CA ALA A 318 -24.44 19.76 5.74
C ALA A 318 -23.47 20.41 4.73
N PHE A 319 -22.62 19.65 4.05
CA PHE A 319 -21.54 20.20 3.21
C PHE A 319 -22.00 21.23 2.18
N TRP A 320 -23.13 20.97 1.51
CA TRP A 320 -23.68 21.85 0.48
C TRP A 320 -24.41 23.08 1.02
N SER A 321 -24.76 23.09 2.31
CA SER A 321 -25.46 24.21 2.96
C SER A 321 -24.54 25.07 3.81
N LEU A 322 -23.37 24.54 4.20
CA LEU A 322 -22.34 25.31 4.89
C LEU A 322 -21.67 26.31 3.95
N PRO A 323 -21.22 27.47 4.44
CA PRO A 323 -20.29 28.34 3.71
C PRO A 323 -19.03 27.57 3.27
N PRO A 324 -18.44 27.84 2.10
CA PRO A 324 -17.30 27.05 1.57
C PRO A 324 -16.12 26.88 2.53
N LYS A 325 -15.79 27.92 3.31
CA LYS A 325 -14.71 27.86 4.32
C LYS A 325 -15.04 26.87 5.45
N GLU A 326 -16.27 26.93 5.96
CA GLU A 326 -16.75 26.02 7.01
C GLU A 326 -16.90 24.58 6.46
N ALA A 327 -17.37 24.43 5.23
CA ALA A 327 -17.49 23.15 4.55
C ALA A 327 -16.12 22.48 4.35
N ALA A 328 -15.08 23.25 3.96
CA ALA A 328 -13.71 22.75 3.84
C ALA A 328 -13.18 22.22 5.18
N PHE A 329 -13.32 23.00 6.25
CA PHE A 329 -12.91 22.57 7.59
C PHE A 329 -13.67 21.31 8.06
N ALA A 330 -15.00 21.33 7.96
CA ALA A 330 -15.85 20.21 8.37
C ALA A 330 -15.56 18.94 7.57
N PHE A 331 -15.27 19.07 6.27
CA PHE A 331 -14.93 17.96 5.40
C PHE A 331 -13.57 17.35 5.74
N ALA A 332 -12.54 18.17 5.94
CA ALA A 332 -11.25 17.68 6.40
C ALA A 332 -11.38 17.01 7.78
N ASP A 333 -12.06 17.65 8.73
CA ASP A 333 -12.21 17.11 10.09
C ASP A 333 -12.99 15.79 10.13
N ALA A 334 -14.02 15.65 9.29
CA ALA A 334 -14.82 14.43 9.15
C ALA A 334 -13.98 13.21 8.76
N ASN A 335 -12.91 13.39 7.98
CA ASN A 335 -12.06 12.31 7.48
C ASN A 335 -10.83 12.03 8.37
N ARG A 336 -10.98 12.23 9.68
CA ARG A 336 -9.92 11.98 10.69
C ARG A 336 -10.41 11.05 11.78
N TYR A 337 -9.51 10.18 12.23
CA TYR A 337 -9.75 9.39 13.43
C TYR A 337 -9.76 10.27 14.69
N PRO A 338 -10.50 9.88 15.74
CA PRO A 338 -10.48 10.57 17.03
C PRO A 338 -9.07 10.81 17.57
N ILE A 339 -8.19 9.81 17.47
CA ILE A 339 -6.80 9.98 17.92
C ILE A 339 -6.03 11.05 17.13
N HIS A 340 -6.28 11.18 15.82
CA HIS A 340 -5.66 12.22 15.01
C HIS A 340 -6.16 13.60 15.44
N ARG A 341 -7.48 13.74 15.69
CA ARG A 341 -8.07 14.98 16.22
C ARG A 341 -7.50 15.38 17.57
N ASP A 342 -7.20 14.41 18.43
CA ASP A 342 -6.59 14.63 19.74
C ASP A 342 -5.12 15.08 19.64
N LEU A 343 -4.41 14.68 18.59
CA LEU A 343 -2.98 14.95 18.41
C LEU A 343 -2.68 16.17 17.54
N TYR A 344 -3.56 16.49 16.58
CA TYR A 344 -3.36 17.54 15.59
C TYR A 344 -4.54 18.50 15.57
N ALA A 345 -4.27 19.75 15.96
CA ALA A 345 -5.20 20.85 15.75
C ALA A 345 -5.28 21.17 14.25
N LEU A 346 -6.46 21.59 13.78
CA LEU A 346 -6.65 22.11 12.42
C LEU A 346 -7.11 23.56 12.46
N ALA A 347 -6.67 24.34 11.49
CA ALA A 347 -7.11 25.70 11.26
C ALA A 347 -7.00 26.04 9.77
N ILE A 348 -7.78 27.02 9.32
CA ILE A 348 -7.65 27.57 7.97
C ILE A 348 -6.85 28.86 8.09
N ASP A 349 -5.71 28.94 7.40
CA ASP A 349 -4.90 30.16 7.34
C ASP A 349 -5.50 31.14 6.34
N ASP A 350 -6.14 32.18 6.87
CA ASP A 350 -6.72 33.29 6.11
C ASP A 350 -6.08 34.64 6.43
N ARG A 351 -4.88 34.62 7.05
CA ARG A 351 -4.16 35.83 7.48
C ARG A 351 -3.72 36.71 6.30
N ASP A 352 -3.60 36.14 5.10
CA ASP A 352 -3.28 36.88 3.85
C ASP A 352 -4.44 37.77 3.37
N GLY A 353 -5.66 37.58 3.90
CA GLY A 353 -6.85 38.32 3.50
C GLY A 353 -7.31 38.05 2.06
N LEU A 354 -6.78 37.02 1.39
CA LEU A 354 -7.17 36.66 0.04
C LEU A 354 -8.53 35.96 0.01
N SER A 355 -9.14 35.89 -1.17
CA SER A 355 -10.43 35.24 -1.39
C SER A 355 -10.41 34.39 -2.66
N PRO A 356 -11.17 33.29 -2.71
CA PRO A 356 -11.22 32.42 -3.87
C PRO A 356 -11.84 33.15 -5.10
N PRO A 357 -11.36 32.89 -6.33
CA PRO A 357 -11.98 33.43 -7.54
C PRO A 357 -13.44 33.01 -7.71
N ASP A 358 -14.30 33.90 -8.21
CA ASP A 358 -15.72 33.60 -8.49
C ASP A 358 -15.95 32.83 -9.81
N ALA A 359 -14.95 32.80 -10.69
CA ALA A 359 -14.97 32.08 -11.95
C ALA A 359 -13.55 31.59 -12.31
N GLY A 360 -13.47 30.47 -13.03
CA GLY A 360 -12.22 29.80 -13.37
C GLY A 360 -12.41 28.35 -13.80
N SER A 361 -11.34 27.57 -13.73
CA SER A 361 -11.37 26.14 -14.04
C SER A 361 -10.50 25.33 -13.08
N ILE A 362 -10.93 24.10 -12.78
CA ILE A 362 -10.17 23.14 -11.99
C ILE A 362 -9.97 21.88 -12.81
N ALA A 363 -8.73 21.45 -12.98
CA ALA A 363 -8.38 20.18 -13.60
C ALA A 363 -7.82 19.24 -12.53
N VAL A 364 -8.37 18.02 -12.44
CA VAL A 364 -7.84 16.93 -11.60
C VAL A 364 -7.45 15.77 -12.49
N SER A 365 -6.26 15.21 -12.30
CA SER A 365 -5.78 14.07 -13.07
C SER A 365 -5.22 12.99 -12.16
N GLN A 366 -5.84 11.83 -12.23
CA GLN A 366 -5.48 10.60 -11.53
C GLN A 366 -4.77 9.67 -12.51
N ILE A 367 -3.62 9.14 -12.10
CA ILE A 367 -2.80 8.21 -12.85
C ILE A 367 -2.58 7.01 -11.94
N HIS A 368 -3.23 5.89 -12.26
CA HIS A 368 -3.15 4.70 -11.41
C HIS A 368 -1.88 3.88 -11.70
N ASP A 369 -1.47 3.04 -10.75
CA ASP A 369 -0.37 2.12 -10.96
C ASP A 369 -0.66 1.15 -12.12
N LYS A 370 0.29 1.06 -13.05
CA LYS A 370 0.12 0.34 -14.33
C LYS A 370 0.36 -1.17 -14.21
N SER A 371 0.62 -1.70 -13.01
CA SER A 371 0.94 -3.11 -12.81
C SER A 371 -0.23 -4.02 -13.19
N TYR A 372 -1.48 -3.64 -12.89
CA TYR A 372 -2.64 -4.52 -13.10
C TYR A 372 -3.66 -4.00 -14.11
N SER A 373 -3.84 -2.68 -14.22
CA SER A 373 -4.74 -2.05 -15.20
C SER A 373 -4.26 -0.63 -15.47
N ASP A 374 -4.05 -0.27 -16.73
CA ASP A 374 -3.64 1.08 -17.13
C ASP A 374 -4.89 1.93 -17.31
N VAL A 375 -5.42 2.41 -16.19
CA VAL A 375 -6.61 3.27 -16.10
C VAL A 375 -6.15 4.62 -15.59
N ASP A 376 -6.44 5.68 -16.35
CA ASP A 376 -6.33 7.06 -15.85
C ASP A 376 -7.73 7.62 -15.66
N THR A 377 -7.87 8.63 -14.82
CA THR A 377 -9.12 9.35 -14.65
C THR A 377 -8.87 10.85 -14.60
N HIS A 378 -9.57 11.62 -15.41
CA HIS A 378 -9.41 13.07 -15.47
C HIS A 378 -10.76 13.77 -15.31
N TYR A 379 -10.78 14.79 -14.45
CA TYR A 379 -11.93 15.67 -14.23
C TYR A 379 -11.55 17.10 -14.61
N PHE A 380 -12.51 17.83 -15.17
CA PHE A 380 -12.37 19.26 -15.41
C PHE A 380 -13.66 19.98 -15.06
N LEU A 381 -13.62 20.82 -14.03
CA LEU A 381 -14.73 21.65 -13.60
C LEU A 381 -14.51 23.07 -14.13
N ARG A 382 -15.42 23.53 -14.99
CA ARG A 382 -15.52 24.93 -15.36
C ARG A 382 -16.51 25.63 -14.43
N VAL A 383 -16.08 26.73 -13.82
CA VAL A 383 -16.89 27.58 -12.96
C VAL A 383 -17.11 28.91 -13.67
N ASP A 384 -18.32 29.09 -14.19
CA ASP A 384 -18.69 30.26 -14.98
C ASP A 384 -20.19 30.57 -14.78
N PRO A 385 -20.56 31.81 -14.47
CA PRO A 385 -21.96 32.20 -14.29
C PRO A 385 -22.85 31.96 -15.52
N GLU A 386 -22.28 32.01 -16.73
CA GLU A 386 -23.01 31.76 -17.97
C GLU A 386 -23.16 30.27 -18.25
N ARG A 387 -22.11 29.48 -17.97
CA ARG A 387 -22.11 28.03 -18.25
C ARG A 387 -21.05 27.27 -17.45
N SER A 388 -21.48 26.72 -16.32
CA SER A 388 -20.67 25.81 -15.51
C SER A 388 -20.88 24.36 -15.94
N CYS A 389 -19.80 23.59 -16.01
CA CYS A 389 -19.87 22.18 -16.42
C CYS A 389 -18.74 21.34 -15.83
N LEU A 390 -18.99 20.04 -15.73
CA LEU A 390 -18.01 19.03 -15.39
C LEU A 390 -17.75 18.17 -16.63
N ALA A 391 -16.52 18.21 -17.14
CA ALA A 391 -16.01 17.27 -18.12
C ALA A 391 -15.24 16.14 -17.42
N TYR A 392 -15.31 14.95 -18.01
CA TYR A 392 -14.68 13.74 -17.50
C TYR A 392 -14.09 12.93 -18.64
N SER A 393 -12.89 12.42 -18.45
CA SER A 393 -12.35 11.33 -19.27
C SER A 393 -11.83 10.19 -18.40
N ARG A 394 -12.04 8.97 -18.87
CA ARG A 394 -11.40 7.78 -18.31
C ARG A 394 -10.93 6.89 -19.46
N PRO A 395 -9.66 7.03 -19.89
CA PRO A 395 -9.04 6.06 -20.77
C PRO A 395 -8.70 4.80 -19.96
N GLU A 396 -9.01 3.64 -20.53
CA GLU A 396 -8.66 2.34 -19.98
C GLU A 396 -7.95 1.52 -21.06
N ASN A 397 -6.75 1.07 -20.75
CA ASN A 397 -5.92 0.18 -21.56
C ASN A 397 -5.74 -1.16 -20.84
N GLY A 398 -5.50 -2.22 -21.61
CA GLY A 398 -5.10 -3.52 -21.05
C GLY A 398 -3.80 -3.40 -20.23
N SER A 399 -3.71 -4.19 -19.16
CA SER A 399 -2.60 -4.19 -18.18
C SER A 399 -1.18 -4.17 -18.77
N GLY A 400 -0.28 -3.37 -18.20
CA GLY A 400 1.13 -3.30 -18.61
C GLY A 400 1.97 -4.54 -18.27
N MET A 401 1.63 -5.28 -17.19
CA MET A 401 2.34 -6.52 -16.85
C MET A 401 2.16 -7.64 -17.89
N PHE A 402 1.07 -7.62 -18.64
CA PHE A 402 0.78 -8.59 -19.69
C PHE A 402 0.83 -7.91 -21.05
N LEU A 403 2.06 -7.57 -21.51
CA LEU A 403 2.32 -7.02 -22.84
C LEU A 403 1.52 -7.75 -23.91
N SER A 404 0.50 -7.09 -24.44
CA SER A 404 -0.44 -7.68 -25.38
C SER A 404 -0.16 -7.14 -26.79
N LEU A 405 0.20 -8.02 -27.73
CA LEU A 405 0.53 -7.64 -29.11
C LEU A 405 -0.76 -7.37 -29.87
N GLY A 406 -1.24 -6.14 -29.79
CA GLY A 406 -2.49 -5.75 -30.45
C GLY A 406 -3.74 -6.43 -29.87
N GLU A 407 -3.70 -7.02 -28.67
CA GLU A 407 -4.91 -7.55 -28.01
C GLU A 407 -5.58 -6.55 -27.07
N SER A 408 -4.85 -5.57 -26.53
CA SER A 408 -5.41 -4.50 -25.74
C SER A 408 -5.95 -3.42 -26.67
N GLN A 409 -7.25 -3.17 -26.59
CA GLN A 409 -7.89 -2.04 -27.26
C GLN A 409 -8.19 -0.97 -26.19
N PRO A 410 -7.69 0.27 -26.36
CA PRO A 410 -8.08 1.37 -25.48
C PRO A 410 -9.60 1.56 -25.52
N THR A 411 -10.20 1.77 -24.36
CA THR A 411 -11.57 2.26 -24.27
C THR A 411 -11.57 3.64 -23.62
N PHE A 412 -12.55 4.46 -23.99
CA PHE A 412 -12.66 5.83 -23.50
C PHE A 412 -14.09 6.06 -23.02
N ASP A 413 -14.24 6.46 -21.76
CA ASP A 413 -15.48 7.03 -21.23
C ASP A 413 -15.32 8.55 -21.18
N PHE A 414 -16.18 9.27 -21.91
CA PHE A 414 -16.25 10.72 -21.88
C PHE A 414 -17.61 11.15 -21.38
N ARG A 415 -17.63 12.15 -20.49
CA ARG A 415 -18.86 12.79 -20.05
C ARG A 415 -18.69 14.30 -20.04
N LEU A 416 -19.78 14.99 -20.33
CA LEU A 416 -19.88 16.45 -20.22
C LEU A 416 -21.24 16.78 -19.62
N CYS A 417 -21.24 17.10 -18.33
CA CYS A 417 -22.44 17.38 -17.55
C CYS A 417 -22.51 18.88 -17.25
N GLU A 418 -23.61 19.53 -17.61
CA GLU A 418 -23.89 20.88 -17.12
C GLU A 418 -24.10 20.83 -15.60
N LEU A 419 -23.62 21.87 -14.91
CA LEU A 419 -23.72 22.01 -13.47
C LEU A 419 -24.23 23.40 -13.12
N ASP A 420 -25.05 23.51 -12.08
CA ASP A 420 -25.51 24.81 -11.61
C ASP A 420 -24.32 25.63 -11.07
N TYR A 421 -24.24 26.92 -11.46
CA TYR A 421 -23.14 27.81 -11.07
C TYR A 421 -22.90 27.85 -9.54
N PRO A 422 -23.93 27.93 -8.67
CA PRO A 422 -23.72 27.88 -7.23
C PRO A 422 -22.99 26.63 -6.75
N ASP A 423 -23.32 25.45 -7.28
CA ASP A 423 -22.70 24.17 -6.89
C ASP A 423 -21.26 24.09 -7.41
N ALA A 424 -21.02 24.50 -8.67
CA ALA A 424 -19.69 24.63 -9.27
C ALA A 424 -18.77 25.56 -8.45
N ARG A 425 -19.28 26.75 -8.12
CA ARG A 425 -18.57 27.76 -7.31
C ARG A 425 -18.29 27.24 -5.90
N HIS A 426 -19.26 26.55 -5.29
CA HIS A 426 -19.11 25.99 -3.95
C HIS A 426 -17.92 25.02 -3.89
N ILE A 427 -17.84 24.07 -4.83
CA ILE A 427 -16.71 23.12 -4.90
C ILE A 427 -15.38 23.84 -5.10
N ALA A 428 -15.30 24.78 -6.04
CA ALA A 428 -14.06 25.53 -6.27
C ALA A 428 -13.58 26.31 -5.04
N HIS A 429 -14.53 26.92 -4.32
CA HIS A 429 -14.23 27.67 -3.11
C HIS A 429 -13.82 26.75 -1.96
N VAL A 430 -14.46 25.59 -1.81
CA VAL A 430 -14.07 24.58 -0.83
C VAL A 430 -12.64 24.10 -1.09
N LEU A 431 -12.29 23.75 -2.34
CA LEU A 431 -10.94 23.31 -2.71
C LEU A 431 -9.89 24.38 -2.41
N TRP A 432 -10.20 25.65 -2.70
CA TRP A 432 -9.30 26.76 -2.38
C TRP A 432 -9.05 26.92 -0.87
N TRP A 433 -10.09 26.71 -0.04
CA TRP A 433 -9.95 26.74 1.42
C TRP A 433 -9.28 25.49 1.98
N LEU A 434 -9.48 24.32 1.37
CA LEU A 434 -8.78 23.08 1.75
C LEU A 434 -7.27 23.18 1.55
N ASP A 435 -6.79 23.88 0.53
CA ASP A 435 -5.35 24.12 0.32
C ASP A 435 -4.74 25.03 1.41
N ARG A 436 -5.58 25.84 2.04
CA ARG A 436 -5.22 26.75 3.15
C ARG A 436 -5.38 26.12 4.53
N LEU A 437 -5.81 24.86 4.60
CA LEU A 437 -5.86 24.15 5.86
C LEU A 437 -4.44 23.88 6.36
N ARG A 438 -4.20 24.11 7.64
CA ARG A 438 -2.96 23.82 8.34
C ARG A 438 -3.25 22.93 9.52
N SER A 439 -2.26 22.14 9.91
CA SER A 439 -2.29 21.37 11.14
C SER A 439 -1.09 21.69 12.00
N HIS A 440 -1.24 21.57 13.32
CA HIS A 440 -0.15 21.77 14.26
C HIS A 440 -0.23 20.79 15.42
N ARG A 441 0.95 20.41 15.94
CA ARG A 441 1.13 19.61 17.16
C ARG A 441 2.34 20.15 17.94
N ASP A 442 2.19 20.31 19.25
CA ASP A 442 3.22 20.94 20.11
C ASP A 442 4.51 20.11 20.32
N ASN A 443 4.58 18.87 19.82
CA ASN A 443 5.77 18.00 19.89
C ASN A 443 5.72 16.94 18.76
N PRO A 444 6.42 17.15 17.62
CA PRO A 444 6.44 16.18 16.54
C PRO A 444 7.30 14.95 16.91
N PRO A 445 6.82 13.72 16.67
CA PRO A 445 7.64 12.52 16.88
C PRO A 445 8.80 12.46 15.88
N ASP A 446 9.97 11.99 16.34
CA ASP A 446 11.09 11.62 15.45
C ASP A 446 10.65 10.45 14.55
N ASN A 447 10.34 10.76 13.29
CA ASN A 447 9.96 9.82 12.22
C ASN A 447 8.69 8.99 12.46
N LEU A 448 7.56 9.49 11.96
CA LEU A 448 6.46 8.62 11.54
C LEU A 448 6.75 8.14 10.11
N GLY A 449 6.88 6.83 9.93
CA GLY A 449 7.17 6.24 8.63
C GLY A 449 6.08 6.57 7.61
N SER A 450 6.49 6.83 6.36
CA SER A 450 5.57 6.85 5.23
C SER A 450 5.12 5.41 4.94
N SER A 451 3.81 5.20 4.93
CA SER A 451 3.24 3.95 4.40
C SER A 451 3.12 4.10 2.90
N TRP A 452 3.54 3.11 2.13
CA TRP A 452 3.41 3.07 0.67
C TRP A 452 2.75 1.76 0.27
N SER A 453 1.75 1.84 -0.62
CA SER A 453 1.10 0.68 -1.23
C SER A 453 1.55 0.59 -2.68
N SER A 454 1.81 -0.62 -3.17
CA SER A 454 2.06 -0.84 -4.60
C SER A 454 0.83 -0.56 -5.48
N ALA A 455 -0.34 -0.33 -4.88
CA ALA A 455 -1.57 0.08 -5.56
C ALA A 455 -1.79 1.61 -5.56
N ASP A 456 -0.94 2.37 -4.88
CA ASP A 456 -1.03 3.83 -4.87
C ASP A 456 -0.73 4.40 -6.26
N GLY A 457 -1.51 5.41 -6.66
CA GLY A 457 -1.33 6.14 -7.91
C GLY A 457 -0.70 7.51 -7.70
N GLN A 458 -0.83 8.37 -8.70
CA GLN A 458 -0.46 9.78 -8.65
C GLN A 458 -1.68 10.64 -8.96
N THR A 459 -1.78 11.78 -8.33
CA THR A 459 -2.81 12.76 -8.64
C THR A 459 -2.24 14.16 -8.71
N SER A 460 -2.83 15.01 -9.55
CA SER A 460 -2.51 16.43 -9.64
C SER A 460 -3.77 17.26 -9.80
N LEU A 461 -3.75 18.46 -9.24
CA LEU A 461 -4.82 19.44 -9.27
C LEU A 461 -4.28 20.81 -9.69
N ASP A 462 -4.84 21.36 -10.76
CA ASP A 462 -4.63 22.74 -11.22
C ASP A 462 -5.92 23.55 -11.00
N PHE A 463 -5.84 24.68 -10.32
CA PHE A 463 -6.91 25.69 -10.30
C PHE A 463 -6.43 26.93 -11.05
N ARG A 464 -7.17 27.32 -12.09
CA ARG A 464 -6.94 28.52 -12.90
C ARG A 464 -8.06 29.54 -12.71
N SER A 465 -7.70 30.82 -12.76
CA SER A 465 -8.66 31.93 -12.82
C SER A 465 -9.30 32.02 -14.21
N ALA A 466 -10.33 32.87 -14.34
CA ALA A 466 -11.07 33.07 -15.59
C ALA A 466 -10.20 33.53 -16.79
N ASP A 467 -9.03 34.12 -16.54
CA ASP A 467 -8.05 34.52 -17.57
C ASP A 467 -7.01 33.43 -17.90
N GLY A 468 -7.15 32.23 -17.32
CA GLY A 468 -6.25 31.09 -17.51
C GLY A 468 -5.00 31.10 -16.61
N SER A 469 -4.80 32.15 -15.80
CA SER A 469 -3.66 32.21 -14.89
C SER A 469 -3.75 31.13 -13.81
N LEU A 470 -2.63 30.47 -13.50
CA LEU A 470 -2.57 29.42 -12.48
C LEU A 470 -2.65 30.05 -11.09
N VAL A 471 -3.70 29.71 -10.34
CA VAL A 471 -3.94 30.18 -8.97
C VAL A 471 -3.39 29.18 -7.96
N LEU A 472 -3.50 27.88 -8.25
CA LEU A 472 -3.06 26.80 -7.38
C LEU A 472 -2.61 25.60 -8.23
N HIS A 473 -1.51 24.96 -7.84
CA HIS A 473 -1.08 23.66 -8.34
C HIS A 473 -0.63 22.78 -7.17
N ARG A 474 -1.14 21.55 -7.10
CA ARG A 474 -0.71 20.53 -6.14
C ARG A 474 -0.65 19.17 -6.82
N ASP A 475 0.37 18.39 -6.49
CA ASP A 475 0.48 16.99 -6.87
C ASP A 475 0.80 16.14 -5.64
N GLY A 476 0.61 14.83 -5.76
CA GLY A 476 0.91 13.91 -4.67
C GLY A 476 0.50 12.47 -4.99
N THR A 477 0.77 11.59 -4.03
CA THR A 477 0.36 10.19 -4.12
C THR A 477 -1.16 10.08 -3.98
N LEU A 478 -1.82 9.42 -4.94
CA LEU A 478 -3.24 9.05 -4.85
C LEU A 478 -3.34 7.74 -4.06
N TRP A 479 -3.97 7.77 -2.90
CA TRP A 479 -4.03 6.61 -2.02
C TRP A 479 -5.10 5.61 -2.48
N SER A 480 -4.76 4.31 -2.46
CA SER A 480 -5.74 3.25 -2.75
C SER A 480 -6.74 2.99 -1.60
N ASP A 481 -6.43 3.50 -0.40
CA ASP A 481 -7.21 3.34 0.84
C ASP A 481 -7.98 4.60 1.23
N HIS A 482 -8.76 4.53 2.30
CA HIS A 482 -9.44 5.69 2.87
C HIS A 482 -8.46 6.73 3.44
N ILE A 483 -8.79 8.01 3.30
CA ILE A 483 -7.99 9.17 3.72
C ILE A 483 -7.60 9.03 5.19
N ALA A 484 -8.54 8.65 6.06
CA ALA A 484 -8.29 8.50 7.49
C ALA A 484 -7.31 7.36 7.84
N GLU A 485 -7.20 6.33 6.99
CA GLU A 485 -6.24 5.22 7.20
C GLU A 485 -4.79 5.68 6.96
N ARG A 486 -4.61 6.66 6.09
CA ARG A 486 -3.31 7.15 5.62
C ARG A 486 -2.90 8.47 6.26
N TRP A 487 -3.87 9.31 6.62
CA TRP A 487 -3.64 10.59 7.29
C TRP A 487 -3.32 10.39 8.78
N GLN A 488 -2.05 10.08 9.06
CA GLN A 488 -1.54 9.84 10.41
C GLN A 488 -0.61 10.95 10.93
N GLN A 489 -0.29 11.93 10.07
CA GLN A 489 0.65 13.01 10.34
C GLN A 489 -0.03 14.38 10.18
N GLU A 490 0.77 15.43 10.07
CA GLU A 490 0.32 16.76 9.70
C GLU A 490 -0.40 16.76 8.34
N TYR A 491 -1.15 17.82 8.08
CA TYR A 491 -1.84 18.06 6.83
C TYR A 491 -0.82 18.46 5.75
N THR A 492 -0.71 17.63 4.72
CA THR A 492 0.27 17.79 3.63
C THR A 492 -0.44 17.98 2.29
N PRO A 493 0.29 18.36 1.21
CA PRO A 493 -0.24 18.35 -0.15
C PRO A 493 -0.91 17.02 -0.53
N GLU A 494 -0.37 15.88 -0.07
CA GLU A 494 -0.95 14.56 -0.32
C GLU A 494 -2.34 14.41 0.32
N VAL A 495 -2.52 14.87 1.56
CA VAL A 495 -3.85 14.87 2.21
C VAL A 495 -4.82 15.75 1.41
N PHE A 496 -4.38 16.94 1.01
CA PHE A 496 -5.18 17.86 0.20
C PHE A 496 -5.66 17.23 -1.10
N VAL A 497 -4.75 16.65 -1.90
CA VAL A 497 -5.13 16.09 -3.21
C VAL A 497 -6.06 14.88 -3.06
N ASN A 498 -5.91 14.06 -2.02
CA ASN A 498 -6.82 12.94 -1.77
C ASN A 498 -8.21 13.39 -1.30
N LEU A 499 -8.30 14.44 -0.49
CA LEU A 499 -9.60 15.08 -0.14
C LEU A 499 -10.27 15.69 -1.37
N ALA A 500 -9.49 16.40 -2.20
CA ALA A 500 -9.97 17.00 -3.44
C ALA A 500 -10.48 15.92 -4.40
N ASP A 501 -9.72 14.84 -4.57
CA ASP A 501 -10.06 13.69 -5.40
C ASP A 501 -11.41 13.08 -5.00
N HIS A 502 -11.59 12.82 -3.70
CA HIS A 502 -12.81 12.26 -3.18
C HIS A 502 -14.03 13.13 -3.51
N LEU A 503 -13.93 14.47 -3.46
CA LEU A 503 -15.03 15.38 -3.84
C LEU A 503 -15.48 15.21 -5.30
N PHE A 504 -14.57 14.92 -6.22
CA PHE A 504 -14.91 14.66 -7.63
C PHE A 504 -15.44 13.24 -7.86
N TYR A 505 -14.98 12.26 -7.08
CA TYR A 505 -15.27 10.85 -7.32
C TYR A 505 -16.65 10.39 -6.84
N ASP A 506 -17.07 10.73 -5.61
CA ASP A 506 -18.39 10.33 -5.09
C ASP A 506 -19.38 11.50 -5.00
N PRO A 507 -19.12 12.56 -4.22
CA PRO A 507 -20.13 13.57 -3.85
C PRO A 507 -20.65 14.37 -5.05
N LEU A 508 -19.76 14.83 -5.94
CA LEU A 508 -20.17 15.57 -7.12
C LEU A 508 -20.89 14.69 -8.14
N ARG A 509 -20.49 13.42 -8.25
CA ARG A 509 -21.16 12.44 -9.12
C ARG A 509 -22.56 12.10 -8.61
N ASP A 510 -22.70 11.89 -7.32
CA ASP A 510 -23.99 11.68 -6.66
C ASP A 510 -24.90 12.91 -6.78
N ARG A 511 -24.33 14.11 -6.65
CA ARG A 511 -25.05 15.38 -6.85
C ARG A 511 -25.61 15.54 -8.26
N LEU A 512 -24.86 15.11 -9.27
CA LEU A 512 -25.31 15.10 -10.68
C LEU A 512 -26.35 14.00 -10.96
N GLY A 513 -26.37 12.92 -10.18
CA GLY A 513 -27.38 11.86 -10.22
C GLY A 513 -27.62 11.30 -11.63
N GLU A 514 -28.87 11.42 -12.13
CA GLU A 514 -29.25 10.92 -13.45
C GLU A 514 -28.41 11.55 -14.58
N ALA A 515 -28.04 12.83 -14.48
CA ALA A 515 -27.25 13.52 -15.51
C ALA A 515 -25.88 12.88 -15.71
N TRP A 516 -25.29 12.33 -14.63
CA TRP A 516 -24.05 11.57 -14.69
C TRP A 516 -24.28 10.15 -15.25
N SER A 517 -25.27 9.42 -14.73
CA SER A 517 -25.52 8.02 -15.11
C SER A 517 -26.04 7.85 -16.55
N ALA A 518 -26.79 8.82 -17.08
CA ALA A 518 -27.37 8.76 -18.42
C ALA A 518 -26.31 8.81 -19.53
N GLN A 519 -25.13 9.35 -19.22
CA GLN A 519 -23.97 9.41 -20.12
C GLN A 519 -23.04 8.20 -19.96
N ALA A 520 -23.32 7.28 -19.03
CA ALA A 520 -22.49 6.08 -18.85
C ALA A 520 -22.52 5.20 -20.11
N PRO A 521 -21.37 4.59 -20.47
CA PRO A 521 -21.32 3.71 -21.63
C PRO A 521 -22.26 2.51 -21.44
N LYS A 522 -23.07 2.21 -22.47
CA LYS A 522 -24.07 1.12 -22.44
C LYS A 522 -23.44 -0.28 -22.38
N ARG A 523 -22.13 -0.39 -22.58
CA ARG A 523 -21.36 -1.63 -22.43
C ARG A 523 -20.17 -1.34 -21.52
N PRO A 524 -20.00 -2.07 -20.40
CA PRO A 524 -18.76 -1.98 -19.63
C PRO A 524 -17.59 -2.51 -20.47
N ALA A 525 -16.38 -2.02 -20.18
CA ALA A 525 -15.15 -2.54 -20.76
C ALA A 525 -15.08 -4.06 -20.55
N ALA A 526 -14.65 -4.79 -21.58
CA ALA A 526 -14.48 -6.23 -21.47
C ALA A 526 -13.27 -6.49 -20.57
N PHE A 527 -13.49 -6.88 -19.32
CA PHE A 527 -12.42 -7.33 -18.44
C PHE A 527 -11.60 -8.43 -19.13
N CYS A 528 -10.28 -8.25 -19.18
CA CYS A 528 -9.37 -9.34 -19.43
C CYS A 528 -9.62 -10.42 -18.38
N ARG A 529 -9.91 -11.65 -18.84
CA ARG A 529 -10.04 -12.77 -17.94
C ARG A 529 -8.67 -13.10 -17.32
N PRO A 530 -8.62 -13.65 -16.09
CA PRO A 530 -7.37 -14.09 -15.45
C PRO A 530 -6.57 -15.13 -16.25
N ASP A 531 -7.20 -15.78 -17.23
CA ASP A 531 -6.57 -16.75 -18.12
C ASP A 531 -5.88 -16.11 -19.36
N GLY A 532 -5.84 -14.77 -19.43
CA GLY A 532 -5.27 -14.04 -20.56
C GLY A 532 -6.12 -14.07 -21.83
N SER A 533 -7.33 -14.65 -21.80
CA SER A 533 -8.24 -14.67 -22.94
C SER A 533 -9.10 -13.39 -22.98
N ALA A 534 -8.56 -12.33 -23.57
CA ALA A 534 -9.41 -11.27 -24.09
C ALA A 534 -10.11 -11.79 -25.35
N CYS A 535 -11.44 -11.91 -25.31
CA CYS A 535 -12.24 -11.87 -26.53
C CYS A 535 -12.39 -10.40 -26.90
N LEU A 536 -11.44 -9.88 -27.70
CA LEU A 536 -11.64 -8.62 -28.39
C LEU A 536 -12.98 -8.65 -29.16
N PRO A 537 -13.75 -7.55 -29.17
CA PRO A 537 -14.88 -7.42 -30.07
C PRO A 537 -14.42 -7.62 -31.52
N SER A 538 -15.22 -8.33 -32.33
CA SER A 538 -14.92 -8.55 -33.75
C SER A 538 -15.11 -7.31 -34.63
N THR A 539 -15.52 -6.18 -34.05
CA THR A 539 -15.80 -4.92 -34.74
C THR A 539 -14.84 -3.83 -34.28
N PRO A 540 -14.39 -2.94 -35.20
CA PRO A 540 -13.68 -1.72 -34.83
C PRO A 540 -14.46 -0.88 -33.80
N PRO A 541 -13.78 -0.05 -33.00
CA PRO A 541 -14.45 0.82 -32.05
C PRO A 541 -15.16 1.95 -32.80
N ASP A 542 -16.36 2.32 -32.35
CA ASP A 542 -17.00 3.57 -32.77
C ASP A 542 -16.33 4.75 -32.06
N LEU A 543 -16.22 5.88 -32.75
CA LEU A 543 -15.76 7.13 -32.13
C LEU A 543 -16.71 7.48 -30.97
N PRO A 544 -16.20 7.73 -29.75
CA PRO A 544 -17.03 8.22 -28.67
C PRO A 544 -17.79 9.51 -29.09
N PRO A 545 -19.11 9.59 -28.91
CA PRO A 545 -19.91 10.69 -29.48
C PRO A 545 -19.49 12.10 -29.06
N LEU A 546 -18.88 12.25 -27.89
CA LEU A 546 -18.44 13.55 -27.36
C LEU A 546 -17.08 14.00 -27.90
N THR A 547 -16.29 13.13 -28.55
CA THR A 547 -14.92 13.45 -28.98
C THR A 547 -14.82 14.74 -29.80
N PRO A 548 -15.63 14.96 -30.87
CA PRO A 548 -15.53 16.20 -31.64
C PRO A 548 -15.91 17.44 -30.81
N SER A 549 -16.87 17.30 -29.88
CA SER A 549 -17.31 18.40 -29.02
C SER A 549 -16.22 18.80 -28.04
N LEU A 550 -15.54 17.83 -27.43
CA LEU A 550 -14.43 18.08 -26.50
C LEU A 550 -13.25 18.76 -27.21
N LEU A 551 -12.85 18.26 -28.39
CA LEU A 551 -11.76 18.88 -29.16
C LEU A 551 -12.06 20.33 -29.56
N ASN A 552 -13.32 20.66 -29.86
CA ASN A 552 -13.74 22.03 -30.17
C ASN A 552 -13.78 22.96 -28.94
N LEU A 553 -13.89 22.41 -27.73
CA LEU A 553 -13.88 23.18 -26.48
C LEU A 553 -12.46 23.51 -26.01
N PHE A 554 -11.44 22.78 -26.46
CA PHE A 554 -10.08 22.97 -25.97
C PHE A 554 -9.44 24.26 -26.48
N THR A 555 -8.80 24.99 -25.57
CA THR A 555 -7.96 26.16 -25.82
C THR A 555 -6.66 26.02 -25.04
N PRO A 556 -5.51 26.51 -25.54
CA PRO A 556 -4.22 26.38 -24.85
C PRO A 556 -4.16 27.00 -23.44
N ASP A 557 -5.02 27.96 -23.13
CA ASP A 557 -5.13 28.56 -21.79
C ASP A 557 -5.87 27.69 -20.77
N GLN A 558 -6.43 26.56 -21.19
CA GLN A 558 -7.18 25.59 -20.36
C GLN A 558 -8.37 26.19 -19.59
N THR A 559 -8.96 27.26 -20.12
CA THR A 559 -10.15 27.91 -19.52
C THR A 559 -11.43 27.12 -19.77
N HIS A 560 -11.48 26.34 -20.85
CA HIS A 560 -12.66 25.60 -21.30
C HIS A 560 -12.53 24.07 -21.30
N LEU A 561 -11.29 23.54 -21.31
CA LEU A 561 -11.00 22.12 -21.17
C LEU A 561 -9.53 21.90 -20.74
N SER A 562 -9.25 20.85 -19.97
CA SER A 562 -7.88 20.49 -19.58
C SER A 562 -7.08 19.81 -20.69
N LEU A 563 -5.75 19.87 -20.57
CA LEU A 563 -4.82 19.15 -21.45
C LEU A 563 -5.06 17.64 -21.45
N ALA A 564 -5.29 17.02 -20.29
CA ALA A 564 -5.49 15.57 -20.20
C ALA A 564 -6.75 15.08 -20.92
N ILE A 565 -7.91 15.77 -20.75
CA ILE A 565 -9.14 15.38 -21.44
C ILE A 565 -9.00 15.62 -22.95
N ALA A 566 -8.36 16.71 -23.36
CA ALA A 566 -8.06 16.95 -24.77
C ALA A 566 -7.14 15.86 -25.35
N ARG A 567 -6.09 15.46 -24.63
CA ARG A 567 -5.18 14.36 -25.01
C ARG A 567 -5.94 13.06 -25.21
N ASP A 568 -6.86 12.71 -24.32
CA ASP A 568 -7.65 11.48 -24.45
C ASP A 568 -8.64 11.55 -25.62
N ALA A 569 -9.28 12.69 -25.85
CA ALA A 569 -10.13 12.91 -27.02
C ALA A 569 -9.34 12.76 -28.34
N VAL A 570 -8.11 13.28 -28.38
CA VAL A 570 -7.18 13.08 -29.50
C VAL A 570 -6.86 11.59 -29.67
N ARG A 571 -6.47 10.91 -28.58
CA ARG A 571 -6.17 9.46 -28.61
C ARG A 571 -7.35 8.64 -29.13
N ALA A 572 -8.58 8.96 -28.71
CA ALA A 572 -9.79 8.31 -29.20
C ALA A 572 -9.98 8.50 -30.71
N ALA A 573 -9.74 9.72 -31.22
CA ALA A 573 -9.81 10.02 -32.65
C ALA A 573 -8.80 9.22 -33.48
N GLY A 574 -7.57 9.08 -32.98
CA GLY A 574 -6.53 8.26 -33.59
C GLY A 574 -6.83 6.75 -33.55
N GLU A 575 -7.30 6.25 -32.41
CA GLU A 575 -7.66 4.84 -32.23
C GLU A 575 -8.76 4.41 -33.21
N THR A 576 -9.79 5.24 -33.40
CA THR A 576 -10.88 4.95 -34.36
C THR A 576 -10.53 5.33 -35.80
N ALA A 577 -9.44 6.06 -36.00
CA ALA A 577 -9.00 6.61 -37.28
C ALA A 577 -10.10 7.35 -38.06
N ASP A 578 -10.82 8.23 -37.36
CA ASP A 578 -11.89 9.02 -37.99
C ASP A 578 -11.31 10.15 -38.86
N SER A 579 -11.48 10.03 -40.18
CA SER A 579 -10.95 11.00 -41.14
C SER A 579 -11.59 12.39 -41.06
N SER A 580 -12.77 12.53 -40.45
CA SER A 580 -13.41 13.83 -40.23
C SER A 580 -12.63 14.71 -39.25
N LEU A 581 -11.78 14.10 -38.41
CA LEU A 581 -10.99 14.79 -37.40
C LEU A 581 -9.56 15.16 -37.86
N GLU A 582 -9.13 14.76 -39.06
CA GLU A 582 -7.78 15.08 -39.54
C GLU A 582 -7.50 16.60 -39.59
N ALA A 583 -8.40 17.36 -40.22
CA ALA A 583 -8.24 18.81 -40.34
C ALA A 583 -8.35 19.53 -38.99
N PRO A 584 -9.32 19.22 -38.11
CA PRO A 584 -9.35 19.72 -36.73
C PRO A 584 -8.06 19.45 -35.95
N LEU A 585 -7.52 18.22 -36.00
CA LEU A 585 -6.29 17.85 -35.29
C LEU A 585 -5.07 18.59 -35.84
N ALA A 586 -4.96 18.76 -37.16
CA ALA A 586 -3.89 19.55 -37.76
C ALA A 586 -3.96 21.04 -37.39
N ALA A 587 -5.18 21.59 -37.28
CA ALA A 587 -5.40 22.95 -36.81
C ALA A 587 -5.13 23.11 -35.31
N LEU A 588 -5.36 22.08 -34.50
CA LEU A 588 -5.01 22.07 -33.10
C LEU A 588 -3.48 22.02 -32.91
N LEU A 589 -2.78 21.19 -33.69
CA LEU A 589 -1.32 21.07 -33.66
C LEU A 589 -0.62 22.41 -33.90
N SER A 590 -1.18 23.27 -34.77
CA SER A 590 -0.60 24.59 -35.05
C SER A 590 -0.87 25.64 -33.97
N GLN A 591 -1.81 25.38 -33.05
CA GLN A 591 -2.12 26.24 -31.90
C GLN A 591 -1.28 25.88 -30.66
N ILE A 592 -0.69 24.68 -30.63
CA ILE A 592 0.16 24.24 -29.52
C ILE A 592 1.52 24.94 -29.60
N PRO A 593 2.04 25.49 -28.49
CA PRO A 593 3.36 26.11 -28.46
C PRO A 593 4.45 25.17 -28.99
N ASP A 594 5.41 25.73 -29.72
CA ASP A 594 6.63 25.00 -30.06
C ASP A 594 7.50 24.93 -28.80
N LEU A 595 7.73 23.72 -28.29
CA LEU A 595 8.43 23.50 -27.03
C LEU A 595 9.77 22.81 -27.30
N PRO A 596 10.84 23.20 -26.58
CA PRO A 596 12.12 22.50 -26.69
C PRO A 596 11.93 21.03 -26.31
N PRO A 597 12.63 20.07 -26.95
CA PRO A 597 12.47 18.66 -26.66
C PRO A 597 12.67 18.36 -25.18
N LYS A 598 11.78 17.54 -24.60
CA LYS A 598 11.89 17.09 -23.21
C LYS A 598 13.22 16.36 -23.03
N ARG A 599 13.98 16.75 -22.00
CA ARG A 599 15.26 16.11 -21.67
C ARG A 599 14.99 14.64 -21.32
N THR A 600 15.85 13.75 -21.79
CA THR A 600 15.71 12.34 -21.43
C THR A 600 16.23 12.12 -20.02
N ARG A 601 15.74 11.06 -19.36
CA ARG A 601 16.28 10.62 -18.06
C ARG A 601 17.81 10.45 -18.10
N GLN A 602 18.32 9.93 -19.21
CA GLN A 602 19.76 9.76 -19.41
C GLN A 602 20.50 11.11 -19.47
N ASP A 603 19.91 12.13 -20.09
CA ASP A 603 20.48 13.49 -20.13
C ASP A 603 20.52 14.12 -18.73
N ILE A 604 19.44 13.95 -17.96
CA ILE A 604 19.33 14.48 -16.59
C ILE A 604 20.30 13.75 -15.65
N GLU A 605 20.35 12.41 -15.71
CA GLU A 605 21.27 11.60 -14.91
C GLU A 605 22.74 11.91 -15.24
N ALA A 606 23.07 12.14 -16.52
CA ALA A 606 24.43 12.50 -16.94
C ALA A 606 24.88 13.87 -16.39
N GLU A 607 23.98 14.85 -16.32
CA GLU A 607 24.25 16.16 -15.71
C GLU A 607 24.27 16.13 -14.17
N LEU A 608 23.47 15.25 -13.56
CA LEU A 608 23.41 15.10 -12.12
C LEU A 608 24.62 14.33 -11.55
N GLN A 609 25.19 13.41 -12.32
CA GLN A 609 26.31 12.56 -11.89
C GLN A 609 27.53 13.36 -11.36
N PRO A 610 28.10 14.35 -12.07
CA PRO A 610 29.23 15.12 -11.54
C PRO A 610 28.89 15.93 -10.27
N LEU A 611 27.61 16.29 -10.07
CA LEU A 611 27.15 17.01 -8.87
C LEU A 611 26.95 16.09 -7.65
N LYS A 612 26.70 14.80 -7.89
CA LYS A 612 26.63 13.78 -6.83
C LYS A 612 28.01 13.43 -6.27
N ASP A 613 29.03 13.55 -7.12
CA ASP A 613 30.42 13.21 -6.77
C ASP A 613 31.16 14.34 -6.03
N LEU A 614 30.56 15.54 -5.93
CA LEU A 614 31.08 16.64 -5.12
C LEU A 614 30.99 16.31 -3.62
N LEU A 615 32.02 16.70 -2.87
CA LEU A 615 32.07 16.61 -1.42
C LEU A 615 31.79 17.97 -0.78
N PRO A 616 31.31 18.04 0.48
CA PRO A 616 31.12 19.31 1.19
C PRO A 616 32.38 20.18 1.30
N SER A 617 33.56 19.59 1.11
CA SER A 617 34.85 20.28 1.08
C SER A 617 35.19 20.94 -0.26
N ASP A 618 34.43 20.68 -1.32
CA ASP A 618 34.70 21.22 -2.64
C ASP A 618 34.22 22.67 -2.77
N PRO A 619 35.01 23.57 -3.40
CA PRO A 619 34.66 24.99 -3.50
C PRO A 619 33.30 25.26 -4.15
N ASP A 620 32.89 24.39 -5.07
CA ASP A 620 31.68 24.54 -5.86
C ASP A 620 30.45 23.87 -5.21
N TRP A 621 30.59 23.20 -4.05
CA TRP A 621 29.52 22.41 -3.40
C TRP A 621 28.29 23.25 -3.10
N THR A 622 28.46 24.42 -2.47
CA THR A 622 27.37 25.30 -2.05
C THR A 622 26.66 25.95 -3.24
N GLU A 623 27.41 26.42 -4.23
CA GLU A 623 26.86 27.05 -5.45
C GLU A 623 26.13 26.02 -6.34
N SER A 624 26.48 24.74 -6.23
CA SER A 624 25.90 23.66 -7.02
C SER A 624 24.63 23.03 -6.43
N GLN A 625 24.33 23.23 -5.13
CA GLN A 625 23.14 22.61 -4.50
C GLN A 625 21.81 23.01 -5.18
N PRO A 626 21.56 24.28 -5.56
CA PRO A 626 20.32 24.65 -6.23
C PRO A 626 20.14 23.96 -7.59
N LEU A 627 21.23 23.73 -8.32
CA LEU A 627 21.20 23.00 -9.59
C LEU A 627 21.00 21.49 -9.35
N LYS A 628 21.68 20.93 -8.35
CA LYS A 628 21.54 19.52 -7.96
C LYS A 628 20.12 19.19 -7.53
N ASN A 629 19.51 20.02 -6.68
CA ASN A 629 18.12 19.85 -6.24
C ASN A 629 17.17 19.95 -7.43
N ARG A 630 17.32 20.98 -8.28
CA ARG A 630 16.50 21.13 -9.49
C ARG A 630 16.60 19.93 -10.44
N LEU A 631 17.80 19.41 -10.69
CA LEU A 631 18.01 18.23 -11.53
C LEU A 631 17.49 16.96 -10.86
N HIS A 632 17.53 16.87 -9.53
CA HIS A 632 16.92 15.79 -8.78
C HIS A 632 15.40 15.84 -8.90
N ASP A 633 14.78 17.01 -8.74
CA ASP A 633 13.34 17.22 -8.93
C ASP A 633 12.93 16.89 -10.37
N GLU A 634 13.66 17.38 -11.37
CA GLU A 634 13.43 17.06 -12.79
C GLU A 634 13.57 15.55 -13.08
N LEU A 635 14.52 14.88 -12.42
CA LEU A 635 14.69 13.44 -12.50
C LEU A 635 13.51 12.70 -11.84
N MET A 636 13.08 13.13 -10.66
CA MET A 636 11.90 12.60 -9.96
C MET A 636 10.63 12.79 -10.79
N ASP A 637 10.44 13.94 -11.42
CA ASP A 637 9.36 14.22 -12.37
C ASP A 637 9.43 13.34 -13.62
N SER A 638 10.63 12.92 -14.04
CA SER A 638 10.76 11.96 -15.16
C SER A 638 10.35 10.53 -14.77
N TYR A 639 10.40 10.19 -13.47
CA TYR A 639 9.87 8.92 -12.94
C TYR A 639 8.38 8.98 -12.67
N ARG A 640 7.85 10.17 -12.36
CA ARG A 640 6.41 10.40 -12.24
C ARG A 640 5.81 10.41 -13.65
N ASP A 641 4.93 9.47 -13.97
CA ASP A 641 4.27 9.42 -15.29
C ASP A 641 3.18 10.51 -15.37
N THR A 642 3.48 11.75 -14.98
CA THR A 642 2.58 12.92 -14.99
C THR A 642 2.28 13.43 -16.40
N GLY A 643 2.69 12.68 -17.44
CA GLY A 643 2.60 13.03 -18.85
C GLY A 643 1.17 13.23 -19.38
N ALA A 644 0.12 13.27 -18.55
CA ALA A 644 -1.21 13.67 -18.99
C ALA A 644 -1.41 15.19 -19.09
N ASN A 645 -0.71 15.97 -18.27
CA ASN A 645 -0.99 17.41 -18.10
C ASN A 645 0.04 18.34 -18.73
N ASP A 646 0.83 17.86 -19.69
CA ASP A 646 1.81 18.69 -20.40
C ASP A 646 1.52 18.80 -21.91
N PHE A 647 1.98 19.89 -22.51
CA PHE A 647 1.83 20.15 -23.94
C PHE A 647 2.68 19.22 -24.83
N HIS A 648 3.77 18.63 -24.30
CA HIS A 648 4.58 17.66 -25.06
C HIS A 648 3.76 16.42 -25.38
N SER A 649 3.10 15.87 -24.36
CA SER A 649 2.24 14.71 -24.46
C SER A 649 1.01 14.95 -25.33
N LEU A 650 0.36 16.12 -25.23
CA LEU A 650 -0.73 16.46 -26.14
C LEU A 650 -0.24 16.53 -27.59
N ARG A 651 0.91 17.18 -27.85
CA ARG A 651 1.53 17.24 -29.18
C ARG A 651 1.83 15.84 -29.72
N SER A 652 2.50 14.99 -28.94
CA SER A 652 2.82 13.62 -29.32
C SER A 652 1.56 12.77 -29.59
N ALA A 653 0.49 12.96 -28.80
CA ALA A 653 -0.79 12.32 -29.04
C ALA A 653 -1.40 12.77 -30.39
N ILE A 654 -1.37 14.07 -30.70
CA ILE A 654 -1.92 14.60 -31.96
C ILE A 654 -1.12 14.09 -33.16
N GLU A 655 0.21 14.11 -33.08
CA GLU A 655 1.09 13.61 -34.15
C GLU A 655 0.85 12.12 -34.41
N LEU A 656 0.74 11.32 -33.34
CA LEU A 656 0.42 9.91 -33.43
C LEU A 656 -0.96 9.68 -34.06
N SER A 657 -1.99 10.39 -33.59
CA SER A 657 -3.36 10.26 -34.11
C SER A 657 -3.49 10.69 -35.56
N LEU A 658 -2.79 11.75 -35.99
CA LEU A 658 -2.71 12.13 -37.40
C LEU A 658 -2.04 11.04 -38.24
N ARG A 659 -0.96 10.42 -37.75
CA ARG A 659 -0.32 9.28 -38.42
C ARG A 659 -1.29 8.10 -38.54
N GLN A 660 -2.02 7.77 -37.46
CA GLN A 660 -3.03 6.72 -37.46
C GLN A 660 -4.13 6.99 -38.51
N ILE A 661 -4.73 8.18 -38.51
CA ILE A 661 -5.79 8.55 -39.45
C ILE A 661 -5.31 8.47 -40.91
N ARG A 662 -4.12 9.01 -41.22
CA ARG A 662 -3.56 9.04 -42.58
C ARG A 662 -3.17 7.66 -43.09
N SER A 663 -2.69 6.79 -42.21
CA SER A 663 -2.25 5.43 -42.57
C SER A 663 -3.39 4.39 -42.47
N ALA A 664 -4.58 4.76 -41.99
CA ALA A 664 -5.63 3.83 -41.57
C ALA A 664 -6.10 2.83 -42.62
N ASN A 665 -5.93 3.15 -43.91
CA ASN A 665 -6.33 2.30 -45.04
C ASN A 665 -5.16 1.99 -46.00
N ASP A 666 -3.93 2.36 -45.65
CA ASP A 666 -2.73 2.06 -46.43
C ASP A 666 -2.06 0.80 -45.88
N LEU A 667 -2.33 -0.34 -46.51
CA LEU A 667 -1.86 -1.64 -46.07
C LEU A 667 -0.33 -1.74 -46.02
N ASP A 668 0.41 -1.08 -46.92
CA ASP A 668 1.86 -1.17 -46.98
C ASP A 668 2.49 -0.35 -45.84
N THR A 669 1.95 0.84 -45.56
CA THR A 669 2.37 1.64 -44.41
C THR A 669 2.01 0.96 -43.09
N LEU A 670 0.83 0.34 -42.98
CA LEU A 670 0.40 -0.39 -41.79
C LEU A 670 1.29 -1.62 -41.53
N ASP A 671 1.59 -2.43 -42.55
CA ASP A 671 2.47 -3.60 -42.42
C ASP A 671 3.89 -3.21 -42.00
N ALA A 672 4.45 -2.16 -42.60
CA ALA A 672 5.75 -1.64 -42.20
C ALA A 672 5.75 -1.16 -40.75
N TRP A 673 4.73 -0.40 -40.33
CA TRP A 673 4.63 0.14 -38.96
C TRP A 673 4.41 -0.96 -37.91
N ALA A 674 3.58 -1.95 -38.21
CA ALA A 674 3.27 -3.07 -37.32
C ALA A 674 4.49 -3.95 -37.00
N ARG A 675 5.56 -3.88 -37.82
CA ARG A 675 6.86 -4.56 -37.63
C ARG A 675 7.94 -3.66 -37.02
N THR A 676 7.55 -2.62 -36.28
CA THR A 676 8.46 -1.71 -35.57
C THR A 676 8.23 -1.73 -34.06
N LYS A 677 9.11 -1.06 -33.30
CA LYS A 677 8.88 -0.76 -31.88
C LYS A 677 8.38 0.68 -31.66
N ASP A 678 7.97 1.36 -32.73
CA ASP A 678 7.53 2.75 -32.68
C ASP A 678 6.18 2.87 -31.95
N PRO A 679 5.88 4.04 -31.33
CA PRO A 679 4.54 4.34 -30.84
C PRO A 679 3.48 4.07 -31.92
N GLY A 680 2.38 3.40 -31.55
CA GLY A 680 1.29 3.04 -32.45
C GLY A 680 1.44 1.73 -33.23
N ALA A 681 2.56 1.00 -33.10
CA ALA A 681 2.74 -0.30 -33.77
C ALA A 681 1.63 -1.31 -33.38
N ASP A 682 1.22 -1.37 -32.11
CA ASP A 682 0.15 -2.27 -31.65
C ASP A 682 -1.22 -1.89 -32.24
N TRP A 683 -1.47 -0.59 -32.44
CA TRP A 683 -2.65 -0.12 -33.18
C TRP A 683 -2.61 -0.56 -34.65
N ALA A 684 -1.45 -0.47 -35.30
CA ALA A 684 -1.28 -0.93 -36.68
C ALA A 684 -1.52 -2.44 -36.81
N ILE A 685 -1.02 -3.24 -35.86
CA ILE A 685 -1.29 -4.69 -35.76
C ILE A 685 -2.81 -4.94 -35.67
N ARG A 686 -3.53 -4.23 -34.79
CA ARG A 686 -5.00 -4.33 -34.67
C ARG A 686 -5.70 -3.96 -35.97
N ARG A 687 -5.30 -2.84 -36.59
CA ARG A 687 -5.90 -2.35 -37.82
C ARG A 687 -5.70 -3.34 -38.97
N LEU A 688 -4.51 -3.94 -39.10
CA LEU A 688 -4.24 -5.00 -40.06
C LEU A 688 -5.13 -6.22 -39.84
N ARG A 689 -5.33 -6.67 -38.60
CA ARG A 689 -6.21 -7.81 -38.30
C ARG A 689 -7.62 -7.62 -38.88
N HIS A 690 -8.13 -6.38 -38.87
CA HIS A 690 -9.44 -6.04 -39.42
C HIS A 690 -9.46 -5.85 -40.95
N LEU A 691 -8.38 -5.33 -41.55
CA LEU A 691 -8.34 -4.98 -42.98
C LEU A 691 -7.76 -6.08 -43.86
N ASP A 692 -6.70 -6.74 -43.42
CA ASP A 692 -5.98 -7.79 -44.14
C ASP A 692 -5.44 -8.83 -43.15
N HIS A 693 -6.24 -9.88 -42.95
CA HIS A 693 -5.89 -10.98 -42.06
C HIS A 693 -4.60 -11.70 -42.49
N GLY A 694 -4.27 -11.71 -43.79
CA GLY A 694 -3.05 -12.35 -44.29
C GLY A 694 -1.79 -11.62 -43.79
N ARG A 695 -1.72 -10.31 -44.00
CA ARG A 695 -0.61 -9.47 -43.50
C ARG A 695 -0.52 -9.45 -41.98
N TYR A 696 -1.64 -9.53 -41.29
CA TYR A 696 -1.67 -9.68 -39.84
C TYR A 696 -1.00 -10.97 -39.38
N VAL A 697 -1.32 -12.11 -40.02
CA VAL A 697 -0.67 -13.41 -39.75
C VAL A 697 0.84 -13.34 -40.02
N GLU A 698 1.26 -12.73 -41.14
CA GLU A 698 2.69 -12.52 -41.45
C GLU A 698 3.40 -11.61 -40.43
N THR A 699 2.69 -10.60 -39.90
CA THR A 699 3.22 -9.72 -38.85
C THR A 699 3.42 -10.46 -37.53
N LEU A 700 2.47 -11.31 -37.13
CA LEU A 700 2.61 -12.15 -35.94
C LEU A 700 3.82 -13.08 -36.08
N GLU A 701 3.96 -13.73 -37.23
CA GLU A 701 5.12 -14.57 -37.55
C GLU A 701 6.44 -13.77 -37.50
N TRP A 702 6.47 -12.54 -38.06
CA TRP A 702 7.62 -11.65 -37.95
C TRP A 702 8.01 -11.42 -36.48
N TRP A 703 7.03 -11.14 -35.60
CA TRP A 703 7.28 -10.96 -34.17
C TRP A 703 7.77 -12.23 -33.48
N VAL A 704 7.31 -13.42 -33.89
CA VAL A 704 7.87 -14.69 -33.38
C VAL A 704 9.37 -14.77 -33.64
N HIS A 705 9.84 -14.35 -34.82
CA HIS A 705 11.25 -14.43 -35.20
C HIS A 705 12.11 -13.25 -34.70
N HIS A 706 11.54 -12.06 -34.52
CA HIS A 706 12.29 -10.82 -34.25
C HIS A 706 12.08 -10.27 -32.84
N SER A 707 11.46 -11.04 -31.95
CA SER A 707 11.38 -10.73 -30.52
C SER A 707 11.77 -11.91 -29.65
N GLU A 708 11.92 -11.65 -28.35
CA GLU A 708 12.38 -12.61 -27.35
C GLU A 708 11.37 -12.72 -26.20
N SER A 709 11.48 -13.81 -25.43
CA SER A 709 10.77 -14.00 -24.16
C SER A 709 9.24 -13.89 -24.30
N HIS A 710 8.59 -13.14 -23.40
CA HIS A 710 7.13 -13.02 -23.33
C HIS A 710 6.51 -12.53 -24.66
N ARG A 711 7.15 -11.57 -25.35
CA ARG A 711 6.60 -10.97 -26.57
C ARG A 711 6.54 -11.97 -27.73
N ALA A 712 7.59 -12.75 -27.92
CA ALA A 712 7.60 -13.78 -28.96
C ALA A 712 6.61 -14.90 -28.67
N ARG A 713 6.54 -15.33 -27.41
CA ARG A 713 5.59 -16.36 -26.97
C ARG A 713 4.14 -15.92 -27.16
N HIS A 714 3.84 -14.67 -26.83
CA HIS A 714 2.52 -14.10 -27.02
C HIS A 714 2.17 -13.99 -28.51
N ALA A 715 3.10 -13.52 -29.37
CA ALA A 715 2.95 -13.53 -30.82
C ALA A 715 2.64 -14.93 -31.37
N PHE A 716 3.34 -15.95 -30.88
CA PHE A 716 3.15 -17.35 -31.29
C PHE A 716 1.77 -17.89 -30.86
N ASN A 717 1.33 -17.60 -29.63
CA ASN A 717 0.00 -18.01 -29.16
C ASN A 717 -1.12 -17.34 -29.98
N LEU A 718 -0.94 -16.07 -30.33
CA LEU A 718 -1.84 -15.34 -31.24
C LEU A 718 -1.85 -15.97 -32.63
N LEU A 719 -0.68 -16.28 -33.19
CA LEU A 719 -0.56 -16.94 -34.48
C LEU A 719 -1.30 -18.29 -34.48
N ALA A 720 -1.12 -19.09 -33.42
CA ALA A 720 -1.81 -20.38 -33.25
C ALA A 720 -3.34 -20.25 -33.16
N ARG A 721 -3.83 -19.19 -32.51
CA ARG A 721 -5.27 -18.89 -32.39
C ARG A 721 -5.87 -18.46 -33.72
N GLU A 722 -5.17 -17.61 -34.48
CA GLU A 722 -5.68 -16.95 -35.67
C GLU A 722 -5.48 -17.80 -36.93
N ASN A 723 -4.33 -18.48 -37.05
CA ASN A 723 -4.01 -19.39 -38.15
C ASN A 723 -3.20 -20.60 -37.64
N SER A 724 -3.93 -21.60 -37.12
CA SER A 724 -3.35 -22.82 -36.55
C SER A 724 -2.45 -23.59 -37.51
N ALA A 725 -2.73 -23.55 -38.83
CA ALA A 725 -1.92 -24.23 -39.84
C ALA A 725 -0.56 -23.54 -40.01
N ARG A 726 -0.56 -22.21 -40.19
CA ARG A 726 0.68 -21.43 -40.28
C ARG A 726 1.51 -21.53 -39.00
N ALA A 727 0.86 -21.48 -37.83
CA ALA A 727 1.53 -21.72 -36.56
C ALA A 727 2.18 -23.10 -36.48
N GLY A 728 1.59 -24.13 -37.10
CA GLY A 728 2.17 -25.46 -37.23
C GLY A 728 3.43 -25.47 -38.11
N GLU A 729 3.41 -24.75 -39.23
CA GLU A 729 4.58 -24.56 -40.11
C GLU A 729 5.71 -23.83 -39.38
N THR A 730 5.41 -22.68 -38.76
CA THR A 730 6.37 -21.90 -37.96
C THR A 730 6.91 -22.73 -36.78
N ALA A 731 6.06 -23.53 -36.14
CA ALA A 731 6.47 -24.45 -35.08
C ALA A 731 7.33 -25.61 -35.57
N ALA A 732 7.27 -25.99 -36.85
CA ALA A 732 8.13 -27.04 -37.40
C ALA A 732 9.57 -26.53 -37.68
N GLU A 733 9.79 -25.22 -37.62
CA GLU A 733 11.11 -24.64 -37.86
C GLU A 733 12.10 -24.97 -36.72
N PRO A 734 13.34 -25.37 -37.05
CA PRO A 734 14.38 -25.59 -36.06
C PRO A 734 14.67 -24.34 -35.21
N SER A 735 14.59 -23.15 -35.81
CA SER A 735 14.78 -21.85 -35.16
C SER A 735 13.78 -21.58 -34.01
N VAL A 736 12.59 -22.20 -34.06
CA VAL A 736 11.52 -22.04 -33.07
C VAL A 736 11.54 -23.18 -32.04
N THR A 737 11.71 -24.44 -32.47
CA THR A 737 11.72 -25.62 -31.59
C THR A 737 12.98 -25.80 -30.76
N THR A 738 14.05 -25.08 -31.10
CA THR A 738 15.30 -25.05 -30.33
C THR A 738 15.40 -23.83 -29.42
N ARG A 739 14.45 -22.89 -29.51
CA ARG A 739 14.40 -21.68 -28.69
C ARG A 739 13.73 -21.93 -27.34
N ASP A 740 14.47 -21.69 -26.27
CA ASP A 740 14.05 -21.98 -24.88
C ASP A 740 12.78 -21.23 -24.43
N ASP A 741 12.41 -20.13 -25.09
CA ASP A 741 11.23 -19.30 -24.81
C ASP A 741 9.98 -19.67 -25.64
N LEU A 742 10.12 -20.51 -26.67
CA LEU A 742 9.05 -20.90 -27.58
C LEU A 742 8.84 -22.42 -27.70
N ALA A 743 9.84 -23.22 -27.37
CA ALA A 743 9.86 -24.65 -27.70
C ALA A 743 8.65 -25.41 -27.12
N ALA A 744 8.26 -25.22 -25.85
CA ALA A 744 7.11 -25.97 -25.31
C ALA A 744 5.78 -25.50 -25.90
N ALA A 745 5.60 -24.20 -26.17
CA ALA A 745 4.47 -23.67 -26.93
C ALA A 745 4.40 -24.26 -28.35
N ALA A 746 5.52 -24.30 -29.07
CA ALA A 746 5.63 -24.88 -30.40
C ALA A 746 5.28 -26.38 -30.41
N PHE A 747 5.78 -27.15 -29.43
CA PHE A 747 5.44 -28.57 -29.29
C PHE A 747 3.98 -28.81 -28.90
N THR A 748 3.35 -27.90 -28.16
CA THR A 748 1.90 -27.95 -27.91
C THR A 748 1.14 -27.83 -29.21
N GLN A 749 1.54 -26.89 -30.08
CA GLN A 749 0.88 -26.62 -31.34
C GLN A 749 1.07 -27.76 -32.35
N LEU A 750 2.28 -28.30 -32.47
CA LEU A 750 2.57 -29.47 -33.30
C LEU A 750 1.78 -30.72 -32.88
N ALA A 751 1.58 -30.91 -31.57
CA ALA A 751 0.78 -32.02 -31.05
C ALA A 751 -0.71 -31.89 -31.41
N ARG A 752 -1.23 -30.66 -31.51
CA ARG A 752 -2.62 -30.37 -31.94
C ARG A 752 -2.81 -30.53 -33.44
N ALA A 753 -1.80 -30.20 -34.24
CA ALA A 753 -1.83 -30.27 -35.70
C ALA A 753 -1.71 -31.69 -36.28
N THR A 754 -1.57 -32.74 -35.46
CA THR A 754 -1.35 -34.14 -35.87
C THR A 754 -0.08 -34.37 -36.73
N ASP A 755 0.82 -33.39 -36.81
CA ASP A 755 2.00 -33.41 -37.70
C ASP A 755 3.31 -33.83 -37.02
N MET A 756 3.34 -34.01 -35.70
CA MET A 756 4.44 -34.72 -35.04
C MET A 756 3.96 -36.04 -34.44
N PRO A 757 4.50 -37.20 -34.87
CA PRO A 757 4.24 -38.45 -34.18
C PRO A 757 4.77 -38.36 -32.75
N ASP A 758 3.97 -38.82 -31.79
CA ASP A 758 4.38 -39.06 -30.41
C ASP A 758 5.63 -39.97 -30.43
N GLY A 759 6.82 -39.39 -30.21
CA GLY A 759 8.09 -40.09 -30.42
C GLY A 759 9.27 -39.50 -29.63
N PRO A 760 10.41 -40.21 -29.59
CA PRO A 760 11.56 -39.86 -28.74
C PRO A 760 12.09 -38.43 -28.88
N PRO A 761 12.20 -37.83 -30.10
CA PRO A 761 12.72 -36.47 -30.26
C PRO A 761 11.86 -35.39 -29.58
N ARG A 762 10.54 -35.59 -29.52
CA ARG A 762 9.62 -34.67 -28.83
C ARG A 762 9.80 -34.75 -27.32
N ILE A 763 9.94 -35.96 -26.79
CA ILE A 763 10.15 -36.20 -25.34
C ILE A 763 11.49 -35.58 -24.92
N GLU A 764 12.56 -35.81 -25.67
CA GLU A 764 13.89 -35.25 -25.41
C GLU A 764 13.87 -33.72 -25.39
N ALA A 765 13.17 -33.10 -26.34
CA ALA A 765 13.08 -31.65 -26.41
C ALA A 765 12.25 -31.04 -25.26
N LEU A 766 11.15 -31.69 -24.85
CA LEU A 766 10.37 -31.26 -23.68
C LEU A 766 11.16 -31.42 -22.37
N ILE A 767 11.92 -32.52 -22.23
CA ILE A 767 12.84 -32.72 -21.09
C ILE A 767 13.89 -31.59 -21.04
N ARG A 768 14.49 -31.25 -22.19
CA ARG A 768 15.45 -30.14 -22.28
C ARG A 768 14.84 -28.82 -21.80
N VAL A 769 13.62 -28.49 -22.24
CA VAL A 769 12.93 -27.26 -21.81
C VAL A 769 12.62 -27.29 -20.32
N ALA A 770 12.09 -28.40 -19.80
CA ALA A 770 11.78 -28.52 -18.37
C ALA A 770 13.02 -28.30 -17.49
N LEU A 771 14.18 -28.79 -17.94
CA LEU A 771 15.48 -28.66 -17.25
C LEU A 771 16.23 -27.36 -17.54
N SER A 772 15.79 -26.51 -18.47
CA SER A 772 16.50 -25.26 -18.78
C SER A 772 16.28 -24.23 -17.68
N THR A 773 17.36 -23.83 -17.01
CA THR A 773 17.36 -22.73 -16.02
C THR A 773 17.31 -21.34 -16.65
N ASN A 774 17.41 -21.28 -17.99
CA ASN A 774 17.24 -20.06 -18.78
C ASN A 774 15.79 -19.87 -19.27
N SER A 775 14.98 -20.93 -19.28
CA SER A 775 13.55 -20.87 -19.61
C SER A 775 12.73 -20.30 -18.45
N TYR A 776 11.65 -19.60 -18.78
CA TYR A 776 10.66 -19.12 -17.80
C TYR A 776 9.87 -20.28 -17.19
N SER A 777 9.43 -20.11 -15.94
CA SER A 777 8.68 -21.12 -15.17
C SER A 777 7.41 -21.59 -15.89
N GLU A 778 6.75 -20.75 -16.70
CA GLU A 778 5.55 -21.16 -17.42
C GLU A 778 5.85 -22.14 -18.57
N GLU A 779 6.97 -21.95 -19.30
CA GLU A 779 7.37 -22.88 -20.38
C GLU A 779 7.89 -24.20 -19.78
N ARG A 780 8.68 -24.14 -18.69
CA ARG A 780 9.09 -25.33 -17.93
C ARG A 780 7.87 -26.09 -17.41
N GLY A 781 6.90 -25.37 -16.84
CA GLY A 781 5.65 -25.93 -16.34
C GLY A 781 4.78 -26.55 -17.45
N ARG A 782 4.66 -25.90 -18.61
CA ARG A 782 3.96 -26.46 -19.78
C ARG A 782 4.64 -27.73 -20.29
N ALA A 783 5.97 -27.77 -20.30
CA ALA A 783 6.71 -28.96 -20.69
C ALA A 783 6.38 -30.15 -19.77
N ILE A 784 6.30 -29.93 -18.45
CA ILE A 784 5.87 -30.95 -17.49
C ILE A 784 4.44 -31.41 -17.78
N ASP A 785 3.50 -30.49 -17.98
CA ASP A 785 2.09 -30.82 -18.25
C ASP A 785 1.93 -31.62 -19.57
N LEU A 786 2.83 -31.42 -20.55
CA LEU A 786 2.86 -32.23 -21.78
C LEU A 786 3.52 -33.59 -21.60
N LEU A 787 4.56 -33.68 -20.76
CA LEU A 787 5.26 -34.93 -20.46
C LEU A 787 4.41 -35.86 -19.56
N ALA A 788 3.62 -35.28 -18.66
CA ALA A 788 2.74 -35.98 -17.73
C ALA A 788 1.35 -35.29 -17.64
N PRO A 789 0.52 -35.41 -18.68
CA PRO A 789 -0.82 -34.80 -18.71
C PRO A 789 -1.69 -35.22 -17.52
N SER A 790 -2.48 -34.31 -16.98
CA SER A 790 -3.27 -34.57 -15.76
C SER A 790 -4.33 -35.68 -15.92
N ASP A 791 -4.88 -35.84 -17.12
CA ASP A 791 -5.89 -36.83 -17.48
C ASP A 791 -5.29 -38.16 -17.95
N GLN A 792 -4.06 -38.13 -18.48
CA GLN A 792 -3.32 -39.30 -18.96
C GLN A 792 -1.85 -39.24 -18.50
N PRO A 793 -1.59 -39.34 -17.19
CA PRO A 793 -0.23 -39.11 -16.65
C PRO A 793 0.79 -40.13 -17.14
N LEU A 794 0.35 -41.32 -17.54
CA LEU A 794 1.15 -42.40 -18.10
C LEU A 794 1.09 -42.47 -19.64
N LYS A 795 0.62 -41.41 -20.32
CA LYS A 795 0.58 -41.37 -21.80
C LYS A 795 1.93 -41.74 -22.42
N TYR A 796 3.02 -41.25 -21.83
CA TYR A 796 4.38 -41.58 -22.21
C TYR A 796 5.04 -42.46 -21.13
N PRO A 797 5.37 -43.73 -21.44
CA PRO A 797 5.99 -44.65 -20.49
C PRO A 797 7.51 -44.50 -20.37
N ASN A 798 8.13 -43.50 -21.02
CA ASN A 798 9.59 -43.31 -21.03
C ASN A 798 10.09 -43.06 -19.58
N PRO A 799 11.03 -43.88 -19.05
CA PRO A 799 11.58 -43.71 -17.70
C PRO A 799 12.35 -42.39 -17.50
N GLU A 800 12.91 -41.81 -18.56
CA GLU A 800 13.63 -40.52 -18.49
C GLU A 800 12.72 -39.36 -18.03
N ILE A 801 11.41 -39.49 -18.22
CA ILE A 801 10.43 -38.50 -17.74
C ILE A 801 10.45 -38.49 -16.21
N ASP A 802 10.42 -39.65 -15.57
CA ASP A 802 10.44 -39.73 -14.11
C ASP A 802 11.78 -39.24 -13.55
N GLU A 803 12.89 -39.60 -14.19
CA GLU A 803 14.23 -39.11 -13.81
C GLU A 803 14.33 -37.58 -13.92
N THR A 804 13.71 -37.01 -14.96
CA THR A 804 13.63 -35.57 -15.15
C THR A 804 12.82 -34.90 -14.04
N LEU A 805 11.62 -35.43 -13.73
CA LEU A 805 10.77 -34.88 -12.68
C LEU A 805 11.44 -34.97 -11.29
N LEU A 806 12.17 -36.06 -11.01
CA LEU A 806 12.98 -36.19 -9.80
C LEU A 806 14.10 -35.15 -9.75
N ARG A 807 14.79 -34.90 -10.87
CA ARG A 807 15.84 -33.88 -10.96
C ARG A 807 15.30 -32.48 -10.73
N LEU A 808 14.06 -32.19 -11.12
CA LEU A 808 13.41 -30.90 -10.87
C LEU A 808 13.06 -30.65 -9.39
N MET A 809 13.19 -31.67 -8.54
CA MET A 809 13.10 -31.50 -7.08
C MET A 809 14.40 -30.95 -6.47
N ASP A 810 15.51 -30.94 -7.21
CA ASP A 810 16.79 -30.39 -6.75
C ASP A 810 16.72 -28.86 -6.64
N PRO A 811 17.12 -28.24 -5.51
CA PRO A 811 17.21 -26.78 -5.37
C PRO A 811 18.05 -26.09 -6.46
N ALA A 812 19.03 -26.78 -7.06
CA ALA A 812 19.83 -26.25 -8.17
C ALA A 812 19.01 -26.02 -9.46
N MET A 813 17.81 -26.60 -9.56
CA MET A 813 16.88 -26.45 -10.68
C MET A 813 15.76 -25.44 -10.38
N ALA A 814 15.83 -24.71 -9.27
CA ALA A 814 14.79 -23.77 -8.85
C ALA A 814 14.58 -22.64 -9.87
N ASP A 815 13.33 -22.19 -10.02
CA ASP A 815 13.02 -20.96 -10.73
C ASP A 815 13.60 -19.74 -9.98
N ARG A 816 13.82 -18.63 -10.69
CA ARG A 816 14.49 -17.43 -10.13
C ARG A 816 13.70 -16.67 -9.06
N ILE A 817 12.37 -16.73 -9.10
CA ILE A 817 11.49 -15.94 -8.22
C ILE A 817 10.65 -16.87 -7.34
N VAL A 818 9.71 -17.59 -7.96
CA VAL A 818 8.83 -18.59 -7.31
C VAL A 818 9.02 -19.92 -8.03
N ASN A 819 9.31 -20.99 -7.29
CA ASN A 819 9.63 -22.30 -7.84
C ASN A 819 8.38 -23.12 -8.25
N TRP A 820 7.59 -22.57 -9.17
CA TRP A 820 6.41 -23.23 -9.74
C TRP A 820 6.74 -24.58 -10.39
N THR A 821 7.94 -24.71 -10.96
CA THR A 821 8.40 -25.93 -11.62
C THR A 821 8.48 -27.11 -10.65
N LEU A 822 8.99 -26.89 -9.42
CA LEU A 822 9.03 -27.90 -8.35
C LEU A 822 7.64 -28.42 -8.01
N GLY A 823 6.68 -27.52 -7.80
CA GLY A 823 5.30 -27.87 -7.44
C GLY A 823 4.64 -28.74 -8.53
N LYS A 824 4.80 -28.35 -9.81
CA LYS A 824 4.30 -29.14 -10.94
C LYS A 824 4.99 -30.49 -11.08
N ALA A 825 6.31 -30.57 -10.87
CA ALA A 825 7.04 -31.83 -10.91
C ALA A 825 6.55 -32.81 -9.84
N CYS A 826 6.30 -32.32 -8.62
CA CYS A 826 5.77 -33.15 -7.54
C CYS A 826 4.38 -33.72 -7.89
N LEU A 827 3.49 -32.89 -8.42
CA LEU A 827 2.17 -33.34 -8.88
C LEU A 827 2.26 -34.38 -9.99
N ALA A 828 3.14 -34.16 -10.98
CA ALA A 828 3.34 -35.10 -12.07
C ALA A 828 3.82 -36.47 -11.58
N LEU A 829 4.78 -36.51 -10.64
CA LEU A 829 5.26 -37.74 -10.00
C LEU A 829 4.14 -38.46 -9.24
N ALA A 830 3.33 -37.72 -8.48
CA ALA A 830 2.20 -38.28 -7.73
C ALA A 830 1.15 -38.90 -8.66
N ARG A 831 0.76 -38.19 -9.73
CA ARG A 831 -0.20 -38.68 -10.74
C ARG A 831 0.31 -39.91 -11.49
N ARG A 832 1.63 -40.03 -11.66
CA ARG A 832 2.30 -41.20 -12.26
C ARG A 832 2.47 -42.36 -11.28
N GLY A 833 2.02 -42.22 -10.04
CA GLY A 833 2.02 -43.28 -9.03
C GLY A 833 3.38 -43.56 -8.38
N ARG A 834 4.31 -42.59 -8.40
CA ARG A 834 5.66 -42.72 -7.82
C ARG A 834 5.68 -42.62 -6.30
N THR A 835 5.12 -43.63 -5.65
CA THR A 835 4.98 -43.71 -4.19
C THR A 835 6.31 -43.72 -3.42
N ASP A 836 7.42 -44.03 -4.08
CA ASP A 836 8.78 -43.96 -3.52
C ASP A 836 9.26 -42.52 -3.26
N THR A 837 8.60 -41.53 -3.86
CA THR A 837 8.96 -40.09 -3.73
C THR A 837 8.31 -39.39 -2.54
N PHE A 838 7.45 -40.08 -1.79
CA PHE A 838 6.70 -39.50 -0.67
C PHE A 838 7.61 -38.83 0.37
N ASP A 839 8.69 -39.50 0.78
CA ASP A 839 9.64 -38.95 1.77
C ASP A 839 10.32 -37.67 1.26
N ALA A 840 10.81 -37.68 0.02
CA ALA A 840 11.45 -36.52 -0.58
C ALA A 840 10.48 -35.33 -0.73
N MET A 841 9.20 -35.59 -1.01
CA MET A 841 8.17 -34.55 -1.05
C MET A 841 7.82 -34.02 0.34
N ALA A 842 7.80 -34.88 1.37
CA ALA A 842 7.58 -34.49 2.75
C ALA A 842 8.73 -33.61 3.30
N ASP A 843 9.99 -33.98 2.99
CA ASP A 843 11.17 -33.18 3.33
C ASP A 843 11.16 -31.84 2.59
N THR A 844 10.75 -31.83 1.31
CA THR A 844 10.56 -30.60 0.55
C THR A 844 9.48 -29.72 1.22
N LEU A 845 8.32 -30.27 1.58
CA LEU A 845 7.22 -29.51 2.17
C LEU A 845 7.61 -28.86 3.51
N THR A 846 8.42 -29.54 4.32
CA THR A 846 8.88 -29.04 5.63
C THR A 846 10.00 -28.01 5.53
N SER A 847 10.84 -28.08 4.49
CA SER A 847 11.92 -27.12 4.24
C SER A 847 11.52 -25.93 3.37
N LEU A 848 10.31 -25.96 2.80
CA LEU A 848 9.81 -24.94 1.88
C LEU A 848 9.61 -23.59 2.60
N LYS A 849 10.27 -22.55 2.10
CA LYS A 849 10.08 -21.17 2.57
C LYS A 849 9.05 -20.40 1.76
N ASP A 850 8.80 -20.83 0.52
CA ASP A 850 7.91 -20.15 -0.42
C ASP A 850 6.47 -20.67 -0.26
N PRO A 851 5.54 -19.84 0.24
CA PRO A 851 4.17 -20.29 0.47
C PRO A 851 3.38 -20.51 -0.81
N ALA A 852 3.78 -19.97 -1.96
CA ALA A 852 3.06 -20.15 -3.22
C ALA A 852 3.20 -21.59 -3.78
N VAL A 853 4.31 -22.25 -3.49
CA VAL A 853 4.60 -23.63 -3.93
C VAL A 853 4.04 -24.67 -2.95
N TYR A 854 3.79 -24.28 -1.69
CA TYR A 854 3.30 -25.15 -0.62
C TYR A 854 2.04 -25.97 -0.99
N PRO A 855 0.99 -25.36 -1.59
CA PRO A 855 -0.23 -26.11 -1.93
C PRO A 855 0.01 -27.23 -2.94
N TYR A 856 0.94 -27.05 -3.88
CA TYR A 856 1.22 -28.01 -4.94
C TYR A 856 1.92 -29.27 -4.40
N VAL A 857 2.89 -29.09 -3.50
CA VAL A 857 3.61 -30.20 -2.87
C VAL A 857 2.69 -30.94 -1.90
N LEU A 858 1.91 -30.21 -1.10
CA LEU A 858 0.89 -30.81 -0.22
C LEU A 858 -0.14 -31.61 -1.01
N GLN A 859 -0.63 -31.06 -2.13
CA GLN A 859 -1.53 -31.75 -3.05
C GLN A 859 -0.94 -33.05 -3.58
N ALA A 860 0.34 -33.07 -3.97
CA ALA A 860 1.03 -34.28 -4.43
C ALA A 860 1.06 -35.37 -3.35
N LEU A 861 1.38 -35.00 -2.11
CA LEU A 861 1.37 -35.92 -0.96
C LEU A 861 -0.02 -36.49 -0.68
N VAL A 862 -1.07 -35.68 -0.79
CA VAL A 862 -2.47 -36.13 -0.65
C VAL A 862 -2.83 -37.15 -1.74
N GLN A 863 -2.42 -36.92 -2.99
CA GLN A 863 -2.66 -37.88 -4.08
C GLN A 863 -1.95 -39.22 -3.83
N LEU A 864 -0.69 -39.20 -3.40
CA LEU A 864 0.03 -40.41 -3.02
C LEU A 864 -0.65 -41.13 -1.83
N ALA A 865 -1.18 -40.37 -0.88
CA ALA A 865 -1.90 -40.92 0.26
C ALA A 865 -3.22 -41.62 -0.15
N GLN A 866 -3.92 -41.10 -1.14
CA GLN A 866 -5.13 -41.72 -1.70
C GLN A 866 -4.84 -43.01 -2.48
N LEU A 867 -3.64 -43.18 -3.04
CA LEU A 867 -3.24 -44.38 -3.78
C LEU A 867 -2.97 -45.59 -2.87
N ASP A 868 -2.30 -45.37 -1.72
CA ASP A 868 -2.02 -46.41 -0.73
C ASP A 868 -2.33 -45.91 0.71
N PRO A 869 -3.63 -45.83 1.07
CA PRO A 869 -4.06 -45.28 2.36
C PRO A 869 -3.40 -45.90 3.59
N PRO A 870 -3.30 -47.24 3.73
CA PRO A 870 -2.70 -47.85 4.91
C PRO A 870 -1.24 -47.43 5.13
N ARG A 871 -0.48 -47.20 4.05
CA ARG A 871 0.93 -46.84 4.12
C ARG A 871 1.14 -45.36 4.41
N PHE A 872 0.34 -44.48 3.82
CA PHE A 872 0.63 -43.05 3.76
C PHE A 872 -0.29 -42.18 4.63
N HIS A 873 -1.51 -42.62 4.98
CA HIS A 873 -2.38 -41.84 5.86
C HIS A 873 -1.74 -41.53 7.23
N PRO A 874 -1.10 -42.49 7.94
CA PRO A 874 -0.44 -42.19 9.21
C PRO A 874 0.67 -41.16 9.04
N ARG A 875 1.50 -41.32 8.00
CA ARG A 875 2.66 -40.45 7.72
C ARG A 875 2.25 -39.02 7.35
N LEU A 876 1.21 -38.87 6.52
CA LEU A 876 0.68 -37.56 6.18
C LEU A 876 0.03 -36.90 7.41
N ALA A 877 -0.67 -37.65 8.24
CA ALA A 877 -1.23 -37.11 9.47
C ALA A 877 -0.15 -36.66 10.47
N ASP A 878 0.92 -37.43 10.65
CA ASP A 878 2.05 -37.04 11.49
C ASP A 878 2.71 -35.73 11.01
N LEU A 879 2.70 -35.49 9.69
CA LEU A 879 3.21 -34.27 9.10
C LEU A 879 2.28 -33.05 9.30
N LEU A 880 0.96 -33.27 9.23
CA LEU A 880 -0.03 -32.18 9.32
C LEU A 880 -0.43 -31.86 10.76
N GLN A 881 -0.43 -32.82 11.68
CA GLN A 881 -0.94 -32.65 13.03
C GLN A 881 -0.28 -31.48 13.80
N PRO A 882 1.06 -31.33 13.80
CA PRO A 882 1.71 -30.21 14.51
C PRO A 882 1.30 -28.84 13.94
N GLN A 883 1.00 -28.78 12.63
CA GLN A 883 0.66 -27.55 11.94
C GLN A 883 -0.72 -27.01 12.37
N PHE A 884 -1.64 -27.86 12.83
CA PHE A 884 -2.91 -27.42 13.41
C PHE A 884 -2.76 -26.79 14.80
N ARG A 885 -1.54 -26.78 15.37
CA ARG A 885 -1.24 -26.17 16.67
C ARG A 885 -0.31 -24.97 16.53
N HIS A 886 0.68 -25.04 15.66
CA HIS A 886 1.67 -23.99 15.49
C HIS A 886 2.15 -23.96 14.04
N THR A 887 1.85 -22.89 13.30
CA THR A 887 2.21 -22.80 11.88
C THR A 887 2.22 -21.38 11.34
N ASN A 888 2.95 -21.17 10.25
CA ASN A 888 2.85 -20.01 9.36
C ASN A 888 2.22 -20.39 8.00
N GLN A 889 1.77 -21.63 7.82
CA GLN A 889 1.20 -22.11 6.57
C GLN A 889 -0.30 -21.80 6.48
N SER A 890 -0.85 -21.94 5.27
CA SER A 890 -2.29 -21.75 5.02
C SER A 890 -3.14 -22.84 5.70
N ILE A 891 -3.85 -22.48 6.78
CA ILE A 891 -4.78 -23.38 7.49
C ILE A 891 -5.86 -23.95 6.55
N PRO A 892 -6.49 -23.18 5.64
CA PRO A 892 -7.44 -23.75 4.69
C PRO A 892 -6.86 -24.87 3.82
N GLU A 893 -5.60 -24.74 3.37
CA GLU A 893 -4.94 -25.77 2.57
C GLU A 893 -4.67 -27.05 3.40
N LEU A 894 -4.27 -26.90 4.67
CA LEU A 894 -4.13 -28.03 5.60
C LEU A 894 -5.47 -28.75 5.84
N LEU A 895 -6.54 -28.00 6.04
CA LEU A 895 -7.89 -28.52 6.24
C LEU A 895 -8.39 -29.28 5.00
N MET A 896 -8.24 -28.69 3.81
CA MET A 896 -8.60 -29.35 2.56
C MET A 896 -7.77 -30.61 2.31
N ALA A 897 -6.48 -30.62 2.63
CA ALA A 897 -5.63 -31.80 2.52
C ALA A 897 -6.08 -32.93 3.47
N ALA A 898 -6.38 -32.59 4.73
CA ALA A 898 -6.89 -33.54 5.71
C ALA A 898 -8.25 -34.14 5.30
N TRP A 899 -9.15 -33.32 4.73
CA TRP A 899 -10.43 -33.79 4.20
C TRP A 899 -10.26 -34.66 2.95
N ALA A 900 -9.44 -34.23 1.99
CA ALA A 900 -9.20 -34.95 0.75
C ALA A 900 -8.60 -36.35 0.98
N ALA A 901 -7.64 -36.47 1.90
CA ALA A 901 -7.06 -37.76 2.30
C ALA A 901 -7.90 -38.51 3.37
N ASP A 902 -9.05 -38.02 3.82
CA ASP A 902 -9.90 -38.64 4.86
C ASP A 902 -9.13 -38.98 6.16
N LEU A 903 -8.28 -38.07 6.63
CA LEU A 903 -7.43 -38.26 7.81
C LEU A 903 -8.21 -38.08 9.11
N ARG A 904 -9.12 -39.02 9.41
CA ARG A 904 -10.02 -38.96 10.57
C ARG A 904 -9.29 -38.89 11.92
N GLN A 905 -8.04 -39.33 12.00
CA GLN A 905 -7.21 -39.17 13.20
C GLN A 905 -6.96 -37.70 13.58
N LEU A 906 -7.08 -36.76 12.62
CA LEU A 906 -6.92 -35.31 12.85
C LEU A 906 -8.23 -34.64 13.30
N GLN A 907 -9.34 -35.38 13.38
CA GLN A 907 -10.64 -34.84 13.74
C GLN A 907 -10.64 -34.03 15.07
N PRO A 908 -9.99 -34.48 16.16
CA PRO A 908 -9.94 -33.70 17.39
C PRO A 908 -9.25 -32.33 17.22
N ASP A 909 -8.20 -32.26 16.39
CA ASP A 909 -7.49 -31.02 16.11
C ASP A 909 -8.34 -30.08 15.25
N ILE A 910 -9.05 -30.62 14.25
CA ILE A 910 -9.97 -29.85 13.40
C ILE A 910 -11.17 -29.32 14.19
N GLU A 911 -11.77 -30.13 15.07
CA GLU A 911 -12.87 -29.70 15.92
C GLU A 911 -12.46 -28.58 16.90
N ARG A 912 -11.23 -28.65 17.43
CA ARG A 912 -10.71 -27.62 18.33
C ARG A 912 -10.69 -26.25 17.68
N ILE A 913 -10.30 -26.17 16.41
CA ILE A 913 -10.22 -24.92 15.64
C ILE A 913 -11.47 -24.66 14.80
N ALA A 914 -12.55 -25.41 14.99
CA ALA A 914 -13.79 -25.17 14.28
C ALA A 914 -14.63 -24.08 14.98
N THR A 915 -15.22 -23.21 14.17
CA THR A 915 -16.30 -22.30 14.59
C THR A 915 -17.56 -23.08 14.94
N SER A 916 -18.43 -22.53 15.80
CA SER A 916 -19.67 -23.19 16.20
C SER A 916 -20.75 -23.13 15.13
N GLY A 917 -20.78 -22.05 14.34
CA GLY A 917 -21.79 -21.80 13.32
C GLY A 917 -21.34 -20.74 12.31
N PRO A 918 -22.16 -20.43 11.30
CA PRO A 918 -21.86 -19.44 10.26
C PRO A 918 -21.96 -17.98 10.75
N ASP A 919 -22.57 -17.73 11.91
CA ASP A 919 -22.69 -16.39 12.50
C ASP A 919 -21.50 -15.98 13.37
N ASP A 920 -20.62 -16.93 13.73
CA ASP A 920 -19.35 -16.61 14.39
C ASP A 920 -18.40 -15.95 13.36
N TYR A 921 -17.41 -15.19 13.83
CA TYR A 921 -16.40 -14.59 12.95
C TYR A 921 -15.20 -15.54 12.77
N GLU A 922 -14.89 -15.92 11.55
CA GLU A 922 -13.65 -16.63 11.20
C GLU A 922 -12.42 -15.73 11.31
N SER A 923 -11.30 -16.29 11.76
CA SER A 923 -10.05 -15.57 11.93
C SER A 923 -9.48 -15.01 10.62
N GLU A 924 -8.81 -13.86 10.71
CA GLU A 924 -8.00 -13.27 9.62
C GLU A 924 -6.96 -14.27 9.06
N ARG A 925 -6.53 -15.23 9.88
CA ARG A 925 -5.61 -16.31 9.46
C ARG A 925 -6.16 -17.25 8.41
N ALA A 926 -7.48 -17.23 8.14
CA ALA A 926 -8.06 -17.95 7.01
C ALA A 926 -7.56 -17.40 5.67
N HIS A 927 -7.05 -16.16 5.64
CA HIS A 927 -6.59 -15.49 4.42
C HIS A 927 -5.13 -15.05 4.46
N SER A 928 -4.42 -15.29 5.56
CA SER A 928 -3.00 -14.95 5.71
C SER A 928 -2.13 -16.21 5.81
N TYR A 929 -0.96 -16.19 5.19
CA TYR A 929 0.07 -17.22 5.32
C TYR A 929 1.46 -16.60 5.08
N GLY A 930 2.52 -17.26 5.55
CA GLY A 930 3.88 -16.74 5.59
C GLY A 930 4.25 -16.11 6.95
N GLY A 931 5.48 -15.58 7.05
CA GLY A 931 5.98 -14.99 8.29
C GLY A 931 6.49 -15.99 9.33
N HIS A 932 6.61 -15.57 10.59
CA HIS A 932 7.03 -16.44 11.68
C HIS A 932 5.89 -17.38 12.11
N PRO A 933 6.16 -18.67 12.34
CA PRO A 933 5.19 -19.61 12.89
C PRO A 933 4.61 -19.12 14.23
N SER A 934 3.30 -19.30 14.40
CA SER A 934 2.57 -18.89 15.61
C SER A 934 1.49 -19.90 16.00
N ASP A 935 1.12 -19.89 17.28
CA ASP A 935 0.10 -20.78 17.85
C ASP A 935 -1.27 -20.53 17.23
N VAL A 936 -2.01 -21.60 16.93
CA VAL A 936 -3.31 -21.57 16.26
C VAL A 936 -4.41 -21.70 17.31
N ASP A 937 -4.79 -20.60 17.93
CA ASP A 937 -5.91 -20.55 18.90
C ASP A 937 -7.22 -20.02 18.29
N ASP A 938 -7.12 -19.54 17.05
CA ASP A 938 -8.19 -19.10 16.18
C ASP A 938 -9.19 -20.20 15.77
N ARG A 939 -10.34 -19.78 15.23
CA ARG A 939 -11.35 -20.67 14.67
C ARG A 939 -11.67 -20.41 13.21
N PHE A 940 -12.02 -21.47 12.49
CA PHE A 940 -12.21 -21.50 11.05
C PHE A 940 -13.57 -22.12 10.66
N HIS A 941 -14.17 -21.60 9.61
CA HIS A 941 -15.43 -22.08 9.04
C HIS A 941 -15.23 -23.35 8.24
N LEU A 942 -14.13 -23.48 7.51
CA LEU A 942 -13.82 -24.72 6.79
C LEU A 942 -13.63 -25.91 7.76
N ALA A 943 -13.04 -25.67 8.93
CA ALA A 943 -12.93 -26.67 9.98
C ALA A 943 -14.31 -27.14 10.49
N ARG A 944 -15.25 -26.20 10.71
CA ARG A 944 -16.66 -26.50 11.04
C ARG A 944 -17.32 -27.38 9.99
N GLN A 945 -17.16 -27.03 8.72
CA GLN A 945 -17.73 -27.76 7.59
C GLN A 945 -17.23 -29.21 7.58
N ILE A 946 -15.91 -29.41 7.68
CA ILE A 946 -15.28 -30.74 7.67
C ILE A 946 -15.68 -31.54 8.92
N ALA A 947 -15.61 -30.95 10.11
CA ALA A 947 -16.01 -31.61 11.36
C ALA A 947 -17.47 -32.06 11.32
N SER A 948 -18.36 -31.25 10.73
CA SER A 948 -19.79 -31.58 10.62
C SER A 948 -20.05 -32.70 9.62
N LEU A 949 -19.36 -32.70 8.48
CA LEU A 949 -19.38 -33.83 7.52
C LEU A 949 -18.87 -35.13 8.15
N TRP A 950 -17.87 -35.00 9.02
CA TRP A 950 -17.25 -36.13 9.68
C TRP A 950 -18.11 -36.73 10.80
N ASN A 951 -18.84 -35.89 11.54
CA ASN A 951 -19.69 -36.29 12.65
C ASN A 951 -21.13 -36.66 12.28
N GLU A 952 -21.68 -36.14 11.17
CA GLU A 952 -23.08 -36.42 10.81
C GLU A 952 -23.29 -37.90 10.49
N LYS A 953 -24.30 -38.49 11.14
CA LYS A 953 -24.63 -39.92 11.07
C LYS A 953 -25.89 -40.16 10.23
N ASP A 954 -26.79 -39.19 10.14
CA ASP A 954 -27.99 -39.31 9.31
C ASP A 954 -27.61 -39.27 7.81
N PRO A 955 -27.88 -40.33 7.02
CA PRO A 955 -27.45 -40.39 5.62
C PRO A 955 -28.03 -39.28 4.73
N ALA A 956 -29.29 -38.89 4.93
CA ALA A 956 -29.92 -37.84 4.14
C ALA A 956 -29.29 -36.48 4.42
N THR A 957 -29.10 -36.15 5.70
CA THR A 957 -28.48 -34.90 6.14
C THR A 957 -27.02 -34.86 5.71
N LYS A 958 -26.26 -35.95 5.85
CA LYS A 958 -24.89 -36.04 5.34
C LYS A 958 -24.81 -35.81 3.83
N ALA A 959 -25.75 -36.34 3.05
CA ALA A 959 -25.82 -36.09 1.60
C ALA A 959 -26.06 -34.61 1.29
N ARG A 960 -27.01 -33.98 2.00
CA ARG A 960 -27.30 -32.54 1.87
C ARG A 960 -26.08 -31.68 2.26
N LEU A 961 -25.36 -32.03 3.34
CA LEU A 961 -24.14 -31.35 3.75
C LEU A 961 -23.02 -31.48 2.71
N LEU A 962 -22.80 -32.67 2.14
CA LEU A 962 -21.80 -32.88 1.07
C LEU A 962 -22.14 -32.09 -0.18
N LEU A 963 -23.42 -32.05 -0.56
CA LEU A 963 -23.89 -31.24 -1.68
C LEU A 963 -23.68 -29.75 -1.43
N ALA A 964 -23.98 -29.26 -0.23
CA ALA A 964 -23.75 -27.85 0.12
C ALA A 964 -22.25 -27.51 0.19
N PHE A 965 -21.41 -28.41 0.72
CA PHE A 965 -19.96 -28.27 0.71
C PHE A 965 -19.41 -28.18 -0.71
N GLY A 966 -19.76 -29.13 -1.58
CA GLY A 966 -19.33 -29.13 -2.97
C GLY A 966 -19.90 -27.97 -3.78
N PHE A 967 -21.08 -27.45 -3.41
CA PHE A 967 -21.66 -26.24 -4.01
C PHE A 967 -20.81 -25.00 -3.72
N HIS A 968 -20.35 -24.82 -2.48
CA HIS A 968 -19.44 -23.72 -2.11
C HIS A 968 -18.01 -23.93 -2.66
N GLN A 969 -17.60 -25.18 -2.87
CA GLN A 969 -16.29 -25.55 -3.43
C GLN A 969 -16.30 -25.78 -4.96
N ALA A 970 -17.37 -25.41 -5.67
CA ALA A 970 -17.58 -25.81 -7.06
C ALA A 970 -16.46 -25.34 -8.01
N SER A 971 -15.85 -24.17 -7.76
CA SER A 971 -14.70 -23.69 -8.53
C SER A 971 -13.51 -24.66 -8.48
N ASN A 972 -13.19 -25.19 -7.28
CA ASN A 972 -12.11 -26.16 -7.04
C ASN A 972 -12.44 -27.57 -7.55
N LEU A 973 -13.72 -27.87 -7.79
CA LEU A 973 -14.20 -29.17 -8.24
C LEU A 973 -14.51 -29.22 -9.76
N CYS A 974 -14.75 -28.08 -10.40
CA CYS A 974 -15.24 -28.01 -11.79
C CYS A 974 -14.50 -27.03 -12.70
N VAL A 975 -13.99 -25.89 -12.22
CA VAL A 975 -13.30 -24.88 -13.06
C VAL A 975 -11.81 -25.16 -13.10
N ASN A 976 -11.18 -25.19 -11.93
CA ASN A 976 -9.79 -25.54 -11.74
C ASN A 976 -9.74 -26.82 -10.90
N PRO A 977 -10.17 -27.97 -11.46
CA PRO A 977 -10.41 -29.17 -10.69
C PRO A 977 -9.11 -29.63 -10.03
N ARG A 978 -9.13 -29.73 -8.71
CA ARG A 978 -8.10 -30.40 -7.92
C ARG A 978 -8.42 -31.90 -7.87
N PRO A 979 -7.66 -32.77 -8.55
CA PRO A 979 -8.06 -34.17 -8.78
C PRO A 979 -8.33 -34.95 -7.48
N GLU A 980 -7.52 -34.76 -6.45
CA GLU A 980 -7.65 -35.41 -5.15
C GLU A 980 -8.92 -35.00 -4.40
N GLN A 981 -9.32 -33.73 -4.49
CA GLN A 981 -10.55 -33.23 -3.88
C GLN A 981 -11.78 -33.74 -4.64
N THR A 982 -11.68 -33.78 -5.97
CA THR A 982 -12.72 -34.30 -6.85
C THR A 982 -12.92 -35.80 -6.60
N PHE A 983 -11.83 -36.57 -6.56
CA PHE A 983 -11.83 -37.99 -6.24
C PHE A 983 -12.43 -38.25 -4.85
N ARG A 984 -12.05 -37.46 -3.83
CA ARG A 984 -12.64 -37.57 -2.50
C ARG A 984 -14.15 -37.35 -2.52
N MET A 985 -14.60 -36.25 -3.15
CA MET A 985 -16.02 -35.89 -3.23
C MET A 985 -16.83 -37.01 -3.89
N GLU A 986 -16.39 -37.50 -5.05
CA GLU A 986 -17.08 -38.58 -5.77
C GLU A 986 -17.10 -39.89 -4.98
N THR A 987 -15.99 -40.23 -4.33
CA THR A 987 -15.89 -41.42 -3.49
C THR A 987 -16.86 -41.35 -2.32
N GLU A 988 -16.98 -40.20 -1.66
CA GLU A 988 -17.88 -40.03 -0.53
C GLU A 988 -19.36 -40.05 -0.95
N LEU A 989 -19.71 -39.39 -2.06
CA LEU A 989 -21.05 -39.46 -2.65
C LEU A 989 -21.42 -40.90 -3.07
N SER A 990 -20.49 -41.61 -3.72
CA SER A 990 -20.70 -43.00 -4.17
C SER A 990 -20.85 -43.96 -2.99
N ARG A 991 -20.11 -43.75 -1.90
CA ARG A 991 -20.25 -44.52 -0.66
C ARG A 991 -21.59 -44.26 0.03
N LEU A 992 -22.12 -43.04 -0.09
CA LEU A 992 -23.36 -42.63 0.56
C LEU A 992 -24.60 -43.07 -0.21
N ALA A 993 -24.58 -43.03 -1.55
CA ALA A 993 -25.69 -43.41 -2.42
C ALA A 993 -26.43 -44.71 -2.02
N PRO A 994 -25.75 -45.85 -1.78
CA PRO A 994 -26.43 -47.11 -1.41
C PRO A 994 -27.04 -47.11 0.01
N THR A 995 -26.73 -46.11 0.84
CA THR A 995 -27.26 -45.98 2.21
C THR A 995 -28.54 -45.14 2.27
N LEU A 996 -28.94 -44.51 1.16
CA LEU A 996 -30.11 -43.66 1.10
C LEU A 996 -31.39 -44.50 0.94
N SER A 997 -32.36 -44.29 1.84
CA SER A 997 -33.71 -44.84 1.67
C SER A 997 -34.43 -44.14 0.50
N PRO A 998 -35.55 -44.69 -0.01
CA PRO A 998 -36.36 -44.00 -1.03
C PRO A 998 -36.82 -42.60 -0.59
N ASP A 999 -37.08 -42.41 0.71
CA ASP A 999 -37.42 -41.09 1.25
C ASP A 999 -36.20 -40.16 1.28
N HIS A 1000 -35.03 -40.67 1.68
CA HIS A 1000 -33.78 -39.90 1.64
C HIS A 1000 -33.43 -39.46 0.22
N HIS A 1001 -33.57 -40.35 -0.79
CA HIS A 1001 -33.38 -39.97 -2.19
C HIS A 1001 -34.32 -38.84 -2.61
N ARG A 1002 -35.58 -38.85 -2.14
CA ARG A 1002 -36.53 -37.77 -2.41
C ARG A 1002 -36.04 -36.45 -1.79
N GLN A 1003 -35.66 -36.46 -0.52
CA GLN A 1003 -35.16 -35.27 0.18
C GLN A 1003 -33.91 -34.68 -0.50
N VAL A 1004 -32.95 -35.52 -0.85
CA VAL A 1004 -31.71 -35.12 -1.54
C VAL A 1004 -32.01 -34.57 -2.94
N THR A 1005 -32.91 -35.20 -3.68
CA THR A 1005 -33.32 -34.74 -5.02
C THR A 1005 -34.02 -33.39 -4.95
N GLU A 1006 -34.90 -33.19 -3.98
CA GLU A 1006 -35.56 -31.89 -3.76
C GLU A 1006 -34.55 -30.81 -3.34
N PHE A 1007 -33.55 -31.15 -2.54
CA PHE A 1007 -32.47 -30.22 -2.20
C PHE A 1007 -31.63 -29.80 -3.43
N ILE A 1008 -31.26 -30.74 -4.30
CA ILE A 1008 -30.55 -30.44 -5.57
C ILE A 1008 -31.40 -29.53 -6.47
N LYS A 1009 -32.69 -29.84 -6.61
CA LYS A 1009 -33.61 -29.00 -7.40
C LYS A 1009 -33.70 -27.59 -6.82
N TRP A 1010 -33.85 -27.47 -5.51
CA TRP A 1010 -33.90 -26.18 -4.81
C TRP A 1010 -32.62 -25.36 -5.02
N LEU A 1011 -31.43 -25.98 -4.90
CA LEU A 1011 -30.16 -25.30 -5.19
C LEU A 1011 -30.10 -24.75 -6.61
N ARG A 1012 -30.52 -25.55 -7.60
CA ARG A 1012 -30.52 -25.12 -9.01
C ARG A 1012 -31.51 -24.00 -9.29
N SER A 1013 -32.71 -24.05 -8.70
CA SER A 1013 -33.77 -23.08 -9.00
C SER A 1013 -33.65 -21.78 -8.21
N SER A 1014 -33.10 -21.84 -7.01
CA SER A 1014 -33.15 -20.72 -6.05
C SER A 1014 -31.81 -20.03 -5.85
N GLN A 1015 -30.69 -20.69 -6.15
CA GLN A 1015 -29.34 -20.17 -5.87
C GLN A 1015 -28.49 -19.95 -7.13
N ILE A 1016 -28.97 -20.37 -8.30
CA ILE A 1016 -28.30 -20.19 -9.58
C ILE A 1016 -29.21 -19.38 -10.48
N ASN A 1017 -28.68 -18.29 -11.05
CA ASN A 1017 -29.43 -17.49 -12.00
C ASN A 1017 -29.66 -18.32 -13.29
N PRO A 1018 -30.92 -18.49 -13.75
CA PRO A 1018 -31.25 -19.31 -14.92
C PRO A 1018 -30.50 -18.91 -16.19
N ALA A 1019 -30.13 -17.63 -16.35
CA ALA A 1019 -29.40 -17.14 -17.52
C ALA A 1019 -27.97 -17.71 -17.63
N TYR A 1020 -27.41 -18.25 -16.54
CA TYR A 1020 -26.04 -18.72 -16.47
C TYR A 1020 -25.92 -20.22 -16.18
N LEU A 1021 -27.04 -20.96 -16.23
CA LEU A 1021 -27.09 -22.35 -15.79
C LEU A 1021 -26.06 -23.26 -16.51
N ASP A 1022 -25.83 -23.05 -17.80
CA ASP A 1022 -24.89 -23.83 -18.61
C ASP A 1022 -23.41 -23.46 -18.41
N ARG A 1023 -23.15 -22.34 -17.71
CA ARG A 1023 -21.81 -21.79 -17.50
C ARG A 1023 -21.41 -21.67 -16.03
N ASP A 1024 -22.34 -21.89 -15.11
CA ASP A 1024 -22.10 -21.82 -13.67
C ASP A 1024 -21.48 -23.14 -13.17
N PRO A 1025 -20.28 -23.12 -12.56
CA PRO A 1025 -19.62 -24.34 -12.09
C PRO A 1025 -20.43 -25.07 -11.01
N ARG A 1026 -21.27 -24.36 -10.26
CA ARG A 1026 -22.16 -24.96 -9.26
C ARG A 1026 -23.20 -25.85 -9.93
N ALA A 1027 -23.72 -25.45 -11.09
CA ALA A 1027 -24.66 -26.27 -11.86
C ALA A 1027 -23.99 -27.54 -12.43
N ALA A 1028 -22.74 -27.43 -12.90
CA ALA A 1028 -21.94 -28.57 -13.36
C ALA A 1028 -21.71 -29.58 -12.22
N PHE A 1029 -21.27 -29.11 -11.04
CA PHE A 1029 -21.11 -29.94 -9.85
C PHE A 1029 -22.41 -30.66 -9.48
N LEU A 1030 -23.53 -29.93 -9.37
CA LEU A 1030 -24.83 -30.52 -9.02
C LEU A 1030 -25.31 -31.56 -10.04
N THR A 1031 -24.94 -31.43 -11.31
CA THR A 1031 -25.25 -32.43 -12.35
C THR A 1031 -24.46 -33.71 -12.14
N ARG A 1032 -23.16 -33.59 -11.87
CA ARG A 1032 -22.29 -34.72 -11.56
C ARG A 1032 -22.74 -35.43 -10.28
N ALA A 1033 -23.03 -34.68 -9.21
CA ALA A 1033 -23.48 -35.24 -7.94
C ALA A 1033 -24.85 -35.93 -8.05
N ALA A 1034 -25.80 -35.35 -8.81
CA ALA A 1034 -27.10 -35.98 -9.06
C ALA A 1034 -26.96 -37.32 -9.80
N ALA A 1035 -26.03 -37.43 -10.75
CA ALA A 1035 -25.79 -38.68 -11.47
C ALA A 1035 -25.27 -39.78 -10.53
N ILE A 1036 -24.39 -39.44 -9.59
CA ILE A 1036 -23.84 -40.40 -8.60
C ILE A 1036 -24.90 -40.82 -7.56
N LEU A 1037 -25.72 -39.88 -7.10
CA LEU A 1037 -26.72 -40.11 -6.05
C LEU A 1037 -28.06 -40.66 -6.58
N SER A 1038 -28.19 -40.84 -7.90
CA SER A 1038 -29.39 -41.44 -8.50
C SER A 1038 -29.53 -42.90 -8.06
N PRO A 1039 -30.76 -43.38 -7.80
CA PRO A 1039 -30.97 -44.79 -7.48
C PRO A 1039 -30.50 -45.66 -8.66
N PRO A 1040 -29.90 -46.84 -8.41
CA PRO A 1040 -29.54 -47.76 -9.48
C PRO A 1040 -30.80 -48.12 -10.31
N PRO A 1041 -30.67 -48.29 -11.64
CA PRO A 1041 -31.80 -48.67 -12.48
C PRO A 1041 -32.43 -49.97 -11.96
N PRO A 1042 -33.77 -50.10 -12.05
CA PRO A 1042 -34.53 -51.20 -11.44
C PRO A 1042 -34.16 -52.58 -11.97
#